data_AF-A0A7V4XQ10-F1
#
_entry.id   AF-A0A7V4XQ10-F1
#
_cell.length_a   1.000
_cell.length_b   1.000
_cell.length_c   1.000
_cell.angle_alpha   90.00
_cell.angle_beta   90.00
_cell.angle_gamma   90.00
#
_symmetry.space_group_name_H-M   'P 1'
#
loop_
_entity.id
_entity.type
_entity.pdbx_description
1 polymer ?
#
loop_
_entity_poly.entity_id
_entity_poly.type
_entity_poly.pdbx_seq_one_letter_code
_entity_poly.pdbx_strand_id
1 'polypeptide(L)'
;MRLSGLLSLLLFVAASVSAQSSIPHFSVALDHGSITMLGSSPSHSETTAIPTVLVPVTLSFAATPATGEPASLSSLPDVTVIRQSPIFVDSQFQNAEHTQYVDALLRSAVHHAADWHTHLASPMVHPLHIAVPPSAGYLLSDGQTGGKVAILDMEYLEKKIFAQLPSEKGKLFVIVTPNTAFYTWGDATICCSWGTHGIDPATGDSFVLGTYLRAAPAIIKEQDIQPLTQQLAEFALDPEHDPLFHGAYAHAPGNHFAAWKNPVTGRCSGTGIGSDYFLLEPTDTNLKNNFPSSKPYFVSTTARMYHLQNVALPSWYGASSAVFQAQRSFPDARTLPAAAQPCRRVEQVPPGTLVASSAVSAKPIGSMVHKHQLIGYWVSQDSTGALFPLHDVSPQWDTIIVAFAAPVSGGSEGALRFSLPQGISPSQFRSEIASLKQHGKTVMLSLGGGGEFFKLDQASQVPVFVQNVKRLVSRYGFQGVDLDFESPSLNLAPGDNNFRHPTTPSIVHLITAMREIKAHFGPKFLLSIVPEGSQVPAGYDTYGGQFGSELPIIYALRNDLSFVDIQDYNTPPMEALDGEIYQSHTVDYHAALADLLLHGFYVGGNRKEWFPPLPARKLVIGFLVGYAQPSIVSHAMSYIMTGTAPVSVHYRLINPQGYPHLLGAMFWNIDMDRRQNYKFSNLIGPQLH
;
A
#
# COMPACT_ATOMS: atom_id res chain seq x y z
N MET A 1 59.53 9.11 22.32
CA MET A 1 59.57 10.58 22.11
C MET A 1 58.29 10.98 21.39
N ARG A 2 57.67 12.06 21.89
CA ARG A 2 56.39 12.66 21.47
C ARG A 2 56.46 13.25 20.06
N LEU A 3 55.31 13.29 19.38
CA LEU A 3 54.69 14.43 18.66
C LEU A 3 53.41 13.85 18.02
N SER A 4 52.22 13.90 18.63
CA SER A 4 51.32 15.05 18.84
C SER A 4 50.87 15.70 17.52
N GLY A 5 49.78 15.19 16.95
CA GLY A 5 48.97 15.85 15.92
C GLY A 5 47.50 15.57 16.21
N LEU A 6 46.82 16.55 16.81
CA LEU A 6 45.36 16.57 16.94
C LEU A 6 44.73 16.53 15.55
N LEU A 7 43.89 15.54 15.28
CA LEU A 7 42.80 15.70 14.32
C LEU A 7 41.49 15.49 15.10
N SER A 8 40.83 16.61 15.37
CA SER A 8 39.54 16.68 16.04
C SER A 8 38.51 15.84 15.30
N LEU A 9 37.99 14.82 15.97
CA LEU A 9 36.78 14.12 15.57
C LEU A 9 35.60 15.08 15.83
N LEU A 10 35.30 15.95 14.87
CA LEU A 10 34.05 16.69 14.82
C LEU A 10 32.95 15.69 14.45
N LEU A 11 32.38 15.06 15.48
CA LEU A 11 31.04 14.48 15.41
C LEU A 11 30.08 15.63 15.10
N PHE A 12 29.76 15.80 13.82
CA PHE A 12 28.54 16.50 13.41
C PHE A 12 27.36 15.65 13.88
N VAL A 13 26.95 15.84 15.13
CA VAL A 13 25.54 15.67 15.48
C VAL A 13 24.87 16.90 14.88
N ALA A 14 24.48 16.81 13.61
CA ALA A 14 23.44 17.69 13.10
C ALA A 14 22.20 17.34 13.92
N ALA A 15 21.93 18.15 14.96
CA ALA A 15 20.58 18.21 15.49
C ALA A 15 19.72 18.67 14.32
N SER A 16 18.93 17.76 13.76
CA SER A 16 17.88 18.09 12.82
C SER A 16 16.98 19.08 13.54
N VAL A 17 17.13 20.37 13.26
CA VAL A 17 16.11 21.34 13.64
C VAL A 17 14.94 21.00 12.75
N SER A 18 13.97 20.26 13.28
CA SER A 18 12.72 20.00 12.58
C SER A 18 12.18 21.34 12.12
N ALA A 19 11.91 21.48 10.83
CA ALA A 19 11.28 22.69 10.31
C ALA A 19 9.97 22.90 11.08
N GLN A 20 9.68 24.13 11.48
CA GLN A 20 8.44 24.48 12.16
C GLN A 20 7.53 25.24 11.20
N SER A 21 6.22 25.03 11.36
CA SER A 21 5.23 25.77 10.59
C SER A 21 5.42 27.28 10.78
N SER A 22 5.49 28.02 9.67
CA SER A 22 5.60 29.49 9.68
C SER A 22 4.24 30.20 9.79
N ILE A 23 3.14 29.42 9.81
CA ILE A 23 1.77 29.92 9.96
C ILE A 23 1.40 29.94 11.45
N PRO A 24 0.57 30.90 11.91
CA PRO A 24 0.06 30.89 13.28
C PRO A 24 -0.57 29.55 13.66
N HIS A 25 -0.11 29.00 14.77
CA HIS A 25 -0.63 27.81 15.40
C HIS A 25 -0.55 27.97 16.92
N PHE A 26 -1.33 27.18 17.64
CA PHE A 26 -1.36 27.19 19.10
C PHE A 26 -1.32 25.76 19.66
N SER A 27 -0.71 25.59 20.82
CA SER A 27 -0.61 24.29 21.48
C SER A 27 -1.56 24.20 22.68
N VAL A 28 -2.22 23.06 22.80
CA VAL A 28 -3.05 22.68 23.95
C VAL A 28 -2.33 21.61 24.74
N ALA A 29 -2.03 21.89 26.01
CA ALA A 29 -1.42 20.93 26.91
C ALA A 29 -2.39 19.81 27.30
N LEU A 30 -1.86 18.58 27.37
CA LEU A 30 -2.54 17.37 27.82
C LEU A 30 -1.75 16.70 28.95
N ASP A 31 -2.37 15.72 29.60
CA ASP A 31 -1.74 14.94 30.68
C ASP A 31 -0.40 14.29 30.26
N HIS A 32 -0.24 13.98 28.97
CA HIS A 32 0.92 13.25 28.43
C HIS A 32 1.57 13.90 27.19
N GLY A 33 1.45 15.23 27.04
CA GLY A 33 2.08 15.95 25.93
C GLY A 33 1.34 17.23 25.57
N SER A 34 1.36 17.58 24.28
CA SER A 34 0.59 18.69 23.74
C SER A 34 0.14 18.37 22.32
N ILE A 35 -0.96 19.00 21.91
CA ILE A 35 -1.44 18.97 20.52
C ILE A 35 -1.33 20.38 19.97
N THR A 36 -0.78 20.53 18.77
CA THR A 36 -0.72 21.78 18.03
C THR A 36 -1.88 21.88 17.04
N MET A 37 -2.58 23.01 16.99
CA MET A 37 -3.67 23.27 16.05
C MET A 37 -3.46 24.59 15.33
N LEU A 38 -4.05 24.72 14.15
CA LEU A 38 -3.95 25.91 13.31
C LEU A 38 -4.66 27.12 13.95
N GLY A 39 -4.08 28.31 13.80
CA GLY A 39 -4.66 29.58 14.23
C GLY A 39 -4.03 30.17 15.50
N SER A 40 -4.59 31.29 15.97
CA SER A 40 -4.24 31.87 17.27
C SER A 40 -4.97 31.14 18.41
N SER A 41 -4.42 31.17 19.63
CA SER A 41 -5.07 30.54 20.78
C SER A 41 -6.47 31.12 21.06
N PRO A 42 -7.48 30.29 21.39
CA PRO A 42 -8.84 30.74 21.68
C PRO A 42 -8.94 31.66 22.92
N SER A 43 -7.89 31.73 23.74
CA SER A 43 -7.81 32.63 24.89
C SER A 43 -7.75 34.12 24.53
N HIS A 44 -7.42 34.47 23.28
CA HIS A 44 -7.17 35.86 22.89
C HIS A 44 -8.36 36.54 22.16
N SER A 45 -9.48 35.84 21.89
CA SER A 45 -10.67 36.40 21.22
C SER A 45 -10.34 37.21 19.95
N GLU A 46 -9.47 36.66 19.09
CA GLU A 46 -9.02 37.29 17.85
C GLU A 46 -9.40 36.46 16.62
N THR A 47 -9.60 37.12 15.49
CA THR A 47 -9.71 36.48 14.17
C THR A 47 -8.33 36.36 13.53
N THR A 48 -7.86 35.13 13.33
CA THR A 48 -6.66 34.83 12.56
C THR A 48 -7.03 34.69 11.07
N ALA A 49 -6.45 35.52 10.21
CA ALA A 49 -6.55 35.37 8.76
C ALA A 49 -5.26 34.77 8.19
N ILE A 50 -5.34 33.57 7.63
CA ILE A 50 -4.20 32.85 7.06
C ILE A 50 -4.14 33.15 5.56
N PRO A 51 -3.09 33.83 5.06
CA PRO A 51 -2.89 33.99 3.62
C PRO A 51 -2.77 32.64 2.92
N THR A 52 -3.42 32.48 1.77
CA THR A 52 -3.42 31.22 1.03
C THR A 52 -2.95 31.38 -0.42
N VAL A 53 -2.34 30.33 -0.94
CA VAL A 53 -2.00 30.18 -2.36
C VAL A 53 -2.64 28.88 -2.85
N LEU A 54 -3.58 28.99 -3.77
CA LEU A 54 -4.21 27.85 -4.44
C LEU A 54 -3.34 27.43 -5.63
N VAL A 55 -2.84 26.20 -5.59
CA VAL A 55 -1.89 25.64 -6.57
C VAL A 55 -2.60 24.55 -7.38
N PRO A 56 -3.30 24.89 -8.47
CA PRO A 56 -3.88 23.88 -9.35
C PRO A 56 -2.78 23.18 -10.15
N VAL A 57 -2.73 21.85 -10.06
CA VAL A 57 -1.75 21.01 -10.74
C VAL A 57 -2.31 20.46 -12.05
N THR A 58 -1.50 20.55 -13.10
CA THR A 58 -1.68 19.79 -14.34
C THR A 58 -0.65 18.66 -14.37
N LEU A 59 -1.13 17.42 -14.40
CA LEU A 59 -0.32 16.21 -14.53
C LEU A 59 -0.23 15.84 -16.01
N SER A 60 0.99 15.61 -16.50
CA SER A 60 1.26 15.12 -17.86
C SER A 60 1.93 13.77 -17.82
N PHE A 61 1.30 12.76 -18.40
CA PHE A 61 1.82 11.40 -18.50
C PHE A 61 2.49 11.19 -19.85
N ALA A 62 3.56 10.39 -19.87
CA ALA A 62 4.21 10.02 -21.12
C ALA A 62 3.18 9.41 -22.10
N ALA A 63 3.33 9.72 -23.39
CA ALA A 63 2.49 9.11 -24.42
C ALA A 63 2.66 7.58 -24.37
N THR A 64 1.56 6.86 -24.25
CA THR A 64 1.60 5.41 -24.47
C THR A 64 1.68 5.16 -25.98
N PRO A 65 2.44 4.15 -26.44
CA PRO A 65 2.43 3.80 -27.85
C PRO A 65 1.05 3.32 -28.37
N ALA A 66 0.10 3.00 -27.48
CA ALA A 66 -1.29 2.72 -27.81
C ALA A 66 -2.09 3.98 -28.21
N THR A 67 -1.96 5.06 -27.44
CA THR A 67 -2.73 6.30 -27.66
C THR A 67 -2.03 7.25 -28.61
N GLY A 68 -0.71 7.18 -28.74
CA GLY A 68 0.10 8.07 -29.58
C GLY A 68 0.19 9.52 -29.07
N GLU A 69 -0.65 9.91 -28.11
CA GLU A 69 -0.72 11.24 -27.53
C GLU A 69 -0.45 11.18 -26.01
N PRO A 70 0.31 12.15 -25.46
CA PRO A 70 0.42 12.34 -24.02
C PRO A 70 -0.96 12.54 -23.40
N ALA A 71 -1.22 11.88 -22.28
CA ALA A 71 -2.43 12.13 -21.50
C ALA A 71 -2.16 13.24 -20.48
N SER A 72 -3.12 14.12 -20.27
CA SER A 72 -3.06 15.12 -19.21
C SER A 72 -4.35 15.17 -18.41
N LEU A 73 -4.19 15.42 -17.12
CA LEU A 73 -5.28 15.76 -16.20
C LEU A 73 -4.96 17.11 -15.58
N SER A 74 -5.95 18.00 -15.46
CA SER A 74 -5.73 19.35 -14.91
C SER A 74 -6.85 19.75 -13.96
N SER A 75 -6.48 20.24 -12.78
CA SER A 75 -7.39 20.88 -11.81
C SER A 75 -7.53 22.38 -12.05
N LEU A 76 -6.82 22.96 -13.03
CA LEU A 76 -6.92 24.38 -13.37
C LEU A 76 -8.35 24.83 -13.69
N PRO A 77 -9.17 24.06 -14.43
CA PRO A 77 -10.59 24.41 -14.67
C PRO A 77 -11.44 24.45 -13.39
N ASP A 78 -10.98 23.82 -12.30
CA ASP A 78 -11.74 23.69 -11.05
C ASP A 78 -11.44 24.84 -10.06
N VAL A 79 -10.50 25.72 -10.37
CA VAL A 79 -10.11 26.85 -9.51
C VAL A 79 -11.31 27.70 -9.10
N THR A 80 -12.17 28.08 -10.04
CA THR A 80 -13.33 28.94 -9.75
C THR A 80 -14.29 28.27 -8.78
N VAL A 81 -14.58 26.99 -8.96
CA VAL A 81 -15.52 26.27 -8.10
C VAL A 81 -14.93 25.96 -6.73
N ILE A 82 -13.61 25.75 -6.63
CA ILE A 82 -12.91 25.60 -5.35
C ILE A 82 -12.93 26.93 -4.57
N ARG A 83 -12.69 28.07 -5.23
CA ARG A 83 -12.73 29.39 -4.57
C ARG A 83 -14.12 29.79 -4.06
N GLN A 84 -15.18 29.21 -4.61
CA GLN A 84 -16.57 29.43 -4.18
C GLN A 84 -17.05 28.41 -3.14
N SER A 85 -16.18 27.49 -2.74
CA SER A 85 -16.54 26.42 -1.82
C SER A 85 -16.52 26.86 -0.35
N PRO A 86 -17.09 26.04 0.56
CA PRO A 86 -17.01 26.26 2.00
C PRO A 86 -15.57 26.38 2.55
N ILE A 87 -14.53 26.03 1.78
CA ILE A 87 -13.13 26.23 2.18
C ILE A 87 -12.80 27.73 2.31
N PHE A 88 -13.29 28.56 1.39
CA PHE A 88 -12.94 29.99 1.30
C PHE A 88 -14.13 30.93 1.45
N VAL A 89 -15.36 30.42 1.46
CA VAL A 89 -16.59 31.20 1.55
C VAL A 89 -17.41 30.71 2.73
N ASP A 90 -17.93 31.68 3.50
CA ASP A 90 -18.80 31.38 4.63
C ASP A 90 -20.01 30.55 4.19
N SER A 91 -20.30 29.50 4.98
CA SER A 91 -21.33 28.52 4.70
C SER A 91 -22.00 28.09 6.00
N GLN A 92 -23.22 27.57 5.89
CA GLN A 92 -24.00 27.14 7.04
C GLN A 92 -23.62 25.71 7.47
N PHE A 93 -23.25 25.53 8.74
CA PHE A 93 -23.02 24.22 9.38
C PHE A 93 -24.08 23.90 10.44
N GLN A 94 -24.20 22.63 10.87
CA GLN A 94 -25.29 22.14 11.74
C GLN A 94 -25.45 22.93 13.05
N ASN A 95 -24.37 23.50 13.58
CA ASN A 95 -24.36 24.26 14.85
C ASN A 95 -24.79 25.73 14.68
N ALA A 96 -25.52 26.06 13.61
CA ALA A 96 -25.95 27.40 13.22
C ALA A 96 -24.83 28.40 12.86
N GLU A 97 -23.56 28.00 12.92
CA GLU A 97 -22.44 28.88 12.55
C GLU A 97 -22.35 29.08 11.03
N HIS A 98 -22.27 30.34 10.61
CA HIS A 98 -22.10 30.78 9.23
C HIS A 98 -20.66 31.28 9.06
N THR A 99 -19.77 30.39 8.65
CA THR A 99 -18.31 30.63 8.62
C THR A 99 -17.64 29.69 7.61
N GLN A 100 -16.32 29.75 7.46
CA GLN A 100 -15.54 28.85 6.61
C GLN A 100 -15.34 27.46 7.26
N TYR A 101 -15.05 26.45 6.46
CA TYR A 101 -14.89 25.06 6.89
C TYR A 101 -13.85 24.86 8.00
N VAL A 102 -12.65 25.44 7.86
CA VAL A 102 -11.56 25.31 8.85
C VAL A 102 -11.96 25.94 10.18
N ASP A 103 -12.63 27.09 10.13
CA ASP A 103 -13.12 27.77 11.33
C ASP A 103 -14.16 26.91 12.05
N ALA A 104 -15.17 26.44 11.33
CA ALA A 104 -16.22 25.58 11.88
C ALA A 104 -15.65 24.28 12.48
N LEU A 105 -14.63 23.68 11.85
CA LEU A 105 -13.92 22.52 12.36
C LEU A 105 -13.25 22.82 13.71
N LEU A 106 -12.41 23.86 13.76
CA LEU A 106 -11.67 24.23 14.97
C LEU A 106 -12.62 24.62 16.10
N ARG A 107 -13.68 25.37 15.79
CA ARG A 107 -14.73 25.75 16.73
C ARG A 107 -15.61 24.59 17.17
N SER A 108 -15.62 23.47 16.45
CA SER A 108 -16.22 22.21 16.90
C SER A 108 -15.27 21.39 17.78
N ALA A 109 -13.96 21.59 17.63
CA ALA A 109 -12.94 20.89 18.40
C ALA A 109 -12.71 21.50 19.80
N VAL A 110 -12.66 22.83 19.90
CA VAL A 110 -12.29 23.54 21.15
C VAL A 110 -13.38 24.47 21.67
N HIS A 111 -13.43 24.66 22.99
CA HIS A 111 -14.13 25.74 23.64
C HIS A 111 -13.49 27.07 23.23
N HIS A 112 -14.33 28.02 22.82
CA HIS A 112 -13.89 29.26 22.20
C HIS A 112 -14.70 30.46 22.69
N ALA A 113 -14.10 31.65 22.59
CA ALA A 113 -14.84 32.91 22.69
C ALA A 113 -15.64 33.15 21.41
N ALA A 114 -16.75 33.88 21.50
CA ALA A 114 -17.63 34.12 20.35
C ALA A 114 -16.88 34.69 19.13
N ASP A 115 -15.95 35.62 19.38
CA ASP A 115 -15.21 36.36 18.34
C ASP A 115 -13.89 35.67 17.91
N TRP A 116 -13.61 34.46 18.39
CA TRP A 116 -12.43 33.70 17.98
C TRP A 116 -12.67 32.98 16.65
N HIS A 117 -11.84 33.29 15.66
CA HIS A 117 -11.98 32.74 14.32
C HIS A 117 -10.64 32.42 13.68
N THR A 118 -10.59 31.38 12.83
CA THR A 118 -9.45 31.07 11.96
C THR A 118 -9.93 30.93 10.53
N HIS A 119 -9.72 31.98 9.74
CA HIS A 119 -10.17 32.06 8.35
C HIS A 119 -9.00 31.89 7.38
N LEU A 120 -9.26 31.21 6.27
CA LEU A 120 -8.42 31.22 5.10
C LEU A 120 -8.74 32.46 4.26
N ALA A 121 -7.75 33.31 4.04
CA ALA A 121 -7.89 34.45 3.16
C ALA A 121 -8.15 33.98 1.72
N SER A 122 -8.77 34.84 0.91
CA SER A 122 -8.96 34.57 -0.52
C SER A 122 -7.63 34.22 -1.22
N PRO A 123 -7.55 33.09 -1.94
CA PRO A 123 -6.27 32.61 -2.43
C PRO A 123 -5.78 33.39 -3.65
N MET A 124 -4.46 33.60 -3.70
CA MET A 124 -3.75 33.80 -4.96
C MET A 124 -3.67 32.47 -5.72
N VAL A 125 -3.63 32.48 -7.06
CA VAL A 125 -3.57 31.25 -7.86
C VAL A 125 -2.19 31.10 -8.49
N HIS A 126 -1.54 29.96 -8.28
CA HIS A 126 -0.23 29.62 -8.85
C HIS A 126 -0.27 28.25 -9.53
N PRO A 127 -0.60 28.16 -10.83
CA PRO A 127 -0.68 26.87 -11.51
C PRO A 127 0.68 26.20 -11.68
N LEU A 128 0.72 24.87 -11.57
CA LEU A 128 1.92 24.07 -11.83
C LEU A 128 1.67 22.99 -12.89
N HIS A 129 2.73 22.64 -13.61
CA HIS A 129 2.75 21.53 -14.56
C HIS A 129 3.79 20.49 -14.11
N ILE A 130 3.33 19.28 -13.83
CA ILE A 130 4.19 18.19 -13.38
C ILE A 130 4.16 17.06 -14.41
N ALA A 131 5.32 16.72 -14.94
CA ALA A 131 5.47 15.52 -15.76
C ALA A 131 5.56 14.28 -14.85
N VAL A 132 4.79 13.25 -15.15
CA VAL A 132 4.79 11.98 -14.42
C VAL A 132 5.50 10.92 -15.26
N PRO A 133 6.70 10.46 -14.87
CA PRO A 133 7.38 9.38 -15.55
C PRO A 133 6.69 8.04 -15.24
N PRO A 134 6.84 7.02 -16.12
CA PRO A 134 6.27 5.68 -15.90
C PRO A 134 6.62 5.06 -14.54
N SER A 135 7.77 5.41 -13.96
CA SER A 135 8.23 4.92 -12.66
C SER A 135 7.56 5.55 -11.44
N ALA A 136 6.81 6.64 -11.62
CA ALA A 136 6.22 7.41 -10.52
C ALA A 136 4.70 7.35 -10.49
N GLY A 137 4.06 6.67 -11.45
CA GLY A 137 2.61 6.50 -11.47
C GLY A 137 2.07 6.17 -12.85
N TYR A 138 0.75 6.00 -12.90
CA TYR A 138 0.01 5.60 -14.08
C TYR A 138 -1.40 6.18 -14.09
N LEU A 139 -2.07 6.05 -15.22
CA LEU A 139 -3.38 6.61 -15.48
C LEU A 139 -4.35 5.49 -15.82
N LEU A 140 -5.36 5.31 -14.98
CA LEU A 140 -6.44 4.37 -15.19
C LEU A 140 -7.58 5.05 -15.93
N SER A 141 -8.21 4.32 -16.86
CA SER A 141 -9.40 4.79 -17.58
C SER A 141 -10.59 3.89 -17.29
N ASP A 142 -11.75 4.49 -17.10
CA ASP A 142 -13.04 3.80 -17.02
C ASP A 142 -13.60 3.70 -18.45
N GLY A 143 -13.63 2.49 -19.01
CA GLY A 143 -14.12 2.21 -20.35
C GLY A 143 -15.60 2.58 -20.57
N GLN A 144 -16.43 2.55 -19.52
CA GLN A 144 -17.85 2.89 -19.58
C GLN A 144 -18.09 4.40 -19.58
N THR A 145 -17.44 5.14 -18.68
CA THR A 145 -17.70 6.57 -18.50
C THR A 145 -16.71 7.48 -19.22
N GLY A 146 -15.55 6.94 -19.61
CA GLY A 146 -14.39 7.72 -20.07
C GLY A 146 -13.70 8.52 -18.96
N GLY A 147 -14.15 8.38 -17.71
CA GLY A 147 -13.52 8.98 -16.54
C GLY A 147 -12.10 8.47 -16.37
N LYS A 148 -11.22 9.32 -15.85
CA LYS A 148 -9.81 8.97 -15.64
C LYS A 148 -9.38 9.31 -14.22
N VAL A 149 -8.51 8.46 -13.67
CA VAL A 149 -7.90 8.65 -12.36
C VAL A 149 -6.41 8.28 -12.43
N ALA A 150 -5.57 9.13 -11.85
CA ALA A 150 -4.15 8.85 -11.70
C ALA A 150 -3.88 8.10 -10.39
N ILE A 151 -2.94 7.15 -10.42
CA ILE A 151 -2.31 6.56 -9.24
C ILE A 151 -0.85 7.02 -9.23
N LEU A 152 -0.44 7.78 -8.21
CA LEU A 152 0.82 8.51 -8.21
C LEU A 152 1.62 8.34 -6.91
N ASP A 153 2.95 8.31 -7.02
CA ASP A 153 3.87 8.41 -5.89
C ASP A 153 3.74 9.80 -5.24
N MET A 154 3.28 9.82 -3.99
CA MET A 154 3.15 11.04 -3.21
C MET A 154 4.48 11.78 -3.09
N GLU A 155 5.56 11.07 -2.74
CA GLU A 155 6.84 11.70 -2.48
C GLU A 155 7.44 12.31 -3.74
N TYR A 156 7.28 11.62 -4.87
CA TYR A 156 7.70 12.15 -6.16
C TYR A 156 6.98 13.48 -6.45
N LEU A 157 5.67 13.51 -6.27
CA LEU A 157 4.87 14.69 -6.55
C LEU A 157 5.26 15.85 -5.64
N GLU A 158 5.36 15.62 -4.34
CA GLU A 158 5.77 16.64 -3.35
C GLU A 158 7.13 17.25 -3.72
N LYS A 159 8.14 16.41 -3.96
CA LYS A 159 9.48 16.85 -4.38
C LYS A 159 9.44 17.67 -5.66
N LYS A 160 8.56 17.34 -6.62
CA LYS A 160 8.41 18.09 -7.88
C LYS A 160 7.67 19.41 -7.73
N ILE A 161 6.69 19.48 -6.83
CA ILE A 161 5.98 20.71 -6.53
C ILE A 161 6.92 21.70 -5.87
N PHE A 162 7.58 21.34 -4.77
CA PHE A 162 8.43 22.26 -4.01
C PHE A 162 9.72 22.62 -4.74
N ALA A 163 10.14 21.84 -5.74
CA ALA A 163 11.21 22.25 -6.66
C ALA A 163 10.79 23.38 -7.63
N GLN A 164 9.49 23.57 -7.88
CA GLN A 164 8.95 24.58 -8.82
C GLN A 164 8.26 25.74 -8.10
N LEU A 165 7.72 25.50 -6.91
CA LEU A 165 6.97 26.47 -6.13
C LEU A 165 7.96 27.35 -5.34
N PRO A 166 7.90 28.69 -5.48
CA PRO A 166 8.74 29.56 -4.66
C PRO A 166 8.29 29.48 -3.20
N SER A 167 9.25 29.51 -2.28
CA SER A 167 8.93 29.51 -0.86
C SER A 167 8.26 30.82 -0.44
N GLU A 168 7.15 30.72 0.29
CA GLU A 168 6.35 31.86 0.76
C GLU A 168 5.96 31.71 2.24
N LYS A 169 6.89 32.07 3.12
CA LYS A 169 6.70 32.01 4.58
C LYS A 169 5.42 32.70 5.04
N GLY A 170 4.72 32.08 5.97
CA GLY A 170 3.47 32.58 6.56
C GLY A 170 2.23 32.41 5.66
N LYS A 171 2.34 31.67 4.55
CA LYS A 171 1.20 31.31 3.68
C LYS A 171 0.96 29.81 3.69
N LEU A 172 -0.31 29.43 3.54
CA LEU A 172 -0.73 28.05 3.31
C LEU A 172 -0.82 27.77 1.80
N PHE A 173 -0.04 26.80 1.32
CA PHE A 173 -0.21 26.26 -0.03
C PHE A 173 -1.34 25.23 -0.05
N VAL A 174 -2.43 25.53 -0.75
CA VAL A 174 -3.52 24.59 -1.02
C VAL A 174 -3.29 24.02 -2.41
N ILE A 175 -2.61 22.88 -2.48
CA ILE A 175 -2.25 22.18 -3.70
C ILE A 175 -3.37 21.23 -4.09
N VAL A 176 -3.84 21.33 -5.33
CA VAL A 176 -4.98 20.57 -5.81
C VAL A 176 -4.61 19.79 -7.07
N THR A 177 -4.64 18.48 -6.96
CA THR A 177 -4.50 17.56 -8.10
C THR A 177 -5.86 17.21 -8.70
N PRO A 178 -5.92 16.84 -10.00
CA PRO A 178 -7.15 16.37 -10.64
C PRO A 178 -7.28 14.84 -10.52
N ASN A 179 -8.42 14.31 -10.05
CA ASN A 179 -8.72 12.86 -10.01
C ASN A 179 -7.48 11.99 -9.73
N THR A 180 -6.81 12.18 -8.58
CA THR A 180 -5.56 11.50 -8.27
C THR A 180 -5.67 10.82 -6.92
N ALA A 181 -5.38 9.52 -6.88
CA ALA A 181 -5.08 8.77 -5.67
C ALA A 181 -3.56 8.56 -5.58
N PHE A 182 -3.08 8.36 -4.36
CA PHE A 182 -1.66 8.29 -4.09
C PHE A 182 -1.27 7.00 -3.39
N TYR A 183 -0.08 6.52 -3.72
CA TYR A 183 0.66 5.58 -2.88
C TYR A 183 1.85 6.31 -2.23
N THR A 184 2.37 5.75 -1.15
CA THR A 184 3.41 6.39 -0.32
C THR A 184 4.69 5.56 -0.26
N TRP A 185 5.78 6.13 0.25
CA TRP A 185 7.07 5.46 0.48
C TRP A 185 7.75 4.95 -0.80
N GLY A 186 7.34 5.47 -1.95
CA GLY A 186 7.75 4.94 -3.26
C GLY A 186 7.29 3.50 -3.52
N ASP A 187 6.35 2.98 -2.72
CA ASP A 187 5.89 1.60 -2.74
C ASP A 187 4.37 1.57 -3.05
N ALA A 188 4.02 1.07 -4.24
CA ALA A 188 2.64 1.07 -4.68
C ALA A 188 1.75 0.11 -3.88
N THR A 189 2.35 -0.80 -3.08
CA THR A 189 1.60 -1.69 -2.18
C THR A 189 1.01 -1.01 -0.95
N ILE A 190 1.40 0.26 -0.76
CA ILE A 190 0.93 1.17 0.28
C ILE A 190 0.04 2.22 -0.39
N CYS A 191 -1.11 1.75 -0.89
CA CYS A 191 -2.15 2.57 -1.52
C CYS A 191 -3.49 2.38 -0.77
N CYS A 192 -4.49 3.24 -0.90
CA CYS A 192 -4.45 4.54 -1.56
C CYS A 192 -4.85 5.65 -0.59
N SER A 193 -4.28 6.84 -0.76
CA SER A 193 -4.76 8.07 -0.12
C SER A 193 -5.26 9.09 -1.15
N TRP A 194 -5.99 10.11 -0.70
CA TRP A 194 -6.39 11.24 -1.56
C TRP A 194 -5.46 12.44 -1.50
N GLY A 195 -4.41 12.37 -0.69
CA GLY A 195 -3.57 13.52 -0.44
C GLY A 195 -2.68 13.34 0.78
N THR A 196 -2.01 14.43 1.12
CA THR A 196 -1.25 14.61 2.34
C THR A 196 -1.30 16.06 2.80
N HIS A 197 -0.73 16.36 3.96
CA HIS A 197 -0.61 17.70 4.49
C HIS A 197 0.67 17.84 5.31
N GLY A 198 0.95 19.07 5.76
CA GLY A 198 1.98 19.32 6.75
C GLY A 198 2.95 20.40 6.32
N ILE A 199 4.23 20.15 6.56
CA ILE A 199 5.32 21.07 6.24
C ILE A 199 6.30 20.43 5.25
N ASP A 200 6.74 21.21 4.26
CA ASP A 200 7.91 20.81 3.48
C ASP A 200 9.15 20.93 4.39
N PRO A 201 9.87 19.84 4.69
CA PRO A 201 11.00 19.88 5.61
C PRO A 201 12.18 20.71 5.08
N ALA A 202 12.27 20.93 3.76
CA ALA A 202 13.37 21.70 3.15
C ALA A 202 13.19 23.21 3.33
N THR A 203 11.99 23.72 3.12
CA THR A 203 11.68 25.15 3.24
C THR A 203 11.09 25.49 4.60
N GLY A 204 10.26 24.63 5.18
CA GLY A 204 9.35 24.88 6.31
C GLY A 204 8.03 25.53 5.88
N ASP A 205 7.65 25.40 4.62
CA ASP A 205 6.38 25.92 4.10
C ASP A 205 5.25 24.95 4.40
N SER A 206 4.13 25.49 4.86
CA SER A 206 2.96 24.69 5.19
C SER A 206 2.10 24.46 3.96
N PHE A 207 1.59 23.25 3.82
CA PHE A 207 0.79 22.87 2.69
C PHE A 207 -0.30 21.86 3.04
N VAL A 208 -1.30 21.85 2.16
CA VAL A 208 -2.30 20.81 2.03
C VAL A 208 -2.26 20.36 0.58
N LEU A 209 -2.06 19.08 0.34
CA LEU A 209 -2.12 18.45 -0.98
C LEU A 209 -3.34 17.54 -1.01
N GLY A 210 -4.33 17.86 -1.84
CA GLY A 210 -5.52 17.03 -2.00
C GLY A 210 -5.92 16.89 -3.47
N THR A 211 -6.94 16.08 -3.72
CA THR A 211 -7.52 15.94 -5.05
C THR A 211 -8.90 16.60 -5.15
N TYR A 212 -9.19 17.17 -6.31
CA TYR A 212 -10.55 17.56 -6.70
C TYR A 212 -11.11 16.52 -7.68
N LEU A 213 -12.26 15.95 -7.34
CA LEU A 213 -12.89 14.88 -8.10
C LEU A 213 -13.94 15.45 -9.08
N ARG A 214 -13.65 15.35 -10.38
CA ARG A 214 -14.52 15.78 -11.48
C ARG A 214 -14.62 14.71 -12.54
N ALA A 215 -15.84 14.23 -12.79
CA ALA A 215 -16.09 13.15 -13.76
C ALA A 215 -15.11 11.97 -13.54
N ALA A 216 -14.86 11.64 -12.27
CA ALA A 216 -14.03 10.51 -11.90
C ALA A 216 -14.70 9.20 -12.31
N PRO A 217 -13.93 8.12 -12.54
CA PRO A 217 -14.46 6.77 -12.74
C PRO A 217 -15.61 6.41 -11.79
N ALA A 218 -16.62 5.69 -12.27
CA ALA A 218 -17.84 5.40 -11.50
C ALA A 218 -17.59 4.59 -10.21
N ILE A 219 -16.44 3.91 -10.14
CA ILE A 219 -15.99 3.18 -8.97
C ILE A 219 -15.60 4.10 -7.79
N ILE A 220 -15.17 5.33 -8.08
CA ILE A 220 -14.85 6.35 -7.08
C ILE A 220 -16.16 7.00 -6.61
N LYS A 221 -16.41 6.94 -5.31
CA LYS A 221 -17.69 7.38 -4.72
C LYS A 221 -17.65 8.80 -4.16
N GLU A 222 -16.48 9.28 -3.79
CA GLU A 222 -16.29 10.66 -3.34
C GLU A 222 -16.33 11.63 -4.51
N GLN A 223 -16.62 12.91 -4.21
CA GLN A 223 -16.88 13.92 -5.23
C GLN A 223 -16.30 15.27 -4.87
N ASP A 224 -16.07 16.10 -5.89
CA ASP A 224 -15.67 17.50 -5.78
C ASP A 224 -14.53 17.76 -4.78
N ILE A 225 -14.78 18.57 -3.74
CA ILE A 225 -13.79 18.99 -2.74
C ILE A 225 -13.73 18.04 -1.54
N GLN A 226 -14.54 16.98 -1.49
CA GLN A 226 -14.58 16.08 -0.34
C GLN A 226 -13.17 15.64 0.08
N PRO A 227 -12.31 15.13 -0.83
CA PRO A 227 -10.97 14.73 -0.43
C PRO A 227 -10.08 15.90 0.04
N LEU A 228 -10.21 17.07 -0.60
CA LEU A 228 -9.46 18.26 -0.23
C LEU A 228 -9.84 18.78 1.17
N THR A 229 -11.13 18.74 1.52
CA THR A 229 -11.61 19.14 2.85
C THR A 229 -11.11 18.23 3.96
N GLN A 230 -10.83 16.97 3.63
CA GLN A 230 -10.19 16.07 4.56
C GLN A 230 -8.77 16.50 4.90
N GLN A 231 -7.93 16.66 3.88
CA GLN A 231 -6.52 17.00 4.05
C GLN A 231 -6.36 18.36 4.73
N LEU A 232 -7.29 19.28 4.44
CA LEU A 232 -7.35 20.56 5.12
C LEU A 232 -7.74 20.45 6.60
N ALA A 233 -8.65 19.53 6.94
CA ALA A 233 -9.01 19.30 8.34
C ALA A 233 -7.90 18.63 9.13
N GLU A 234 -7.23 17.64 8.54
CA GLU A 234 -6.09 17.01 9.17
C GLU A 234 -4.97 18.03 9.39
N PHE A 235 -4.64 18.86 8.40
CA PHE A 235 -3.70 19.97 8.58
C PHE A 235 -4.11 20.93 9.70
N ALA A 236 -5.40 21.30 9.78
CA ALA A 236 -5.88 22.21 10.82
C ALA A 236 -5.70 21.61 12.23
N LEU A 237 -5.79 20.28 12.33
CA LEU A 237 -5.66 19.51 13.56
C LEU A 237 -4.24 18.97 13.79
N ASP A 238 -3.34 19.06 12.81
CA ASP A 238 -1.94 18.60 12.84
C ASP A 238 -1.04 19.38 11.87
N PRO A 239 -0.81 20.69 12.11
CA PRO A 239 -0.12 21.56 11.16
C PRO A 239 1.40 21.32 11.10
N GLU A 240 1.95 20.47 11.98
CA GLU A 240 3.37 20.16 12.08
C GLU A 240 3.71 18.76 11.54
N HIS A 241 2.74 18.05 10.94
CA HIS A 241 2.97 16.77 10.28
C HIS A 241 4.07 16.88 9.21
N ASP A 242 4.96 15.88 9.13
CA ASP A 242 5.93 15.73 8.05
C ASP A 242 5.65 14.42 7.31
N PRO A 243 5.06 14.47 6.11
CA PRO A 243 4.69 13.27 5.37
C PRO A 243 5.87 12.54 4.73
N LEU A 244 7.06 13.16 4.71
CA LEU A 244 8.30 12.58 4.20
C LEU A 244 9.18 12.01 5.33
N PHE A 245 8.67 11.97 6.57
CA PHE A 245 9.40 11.39 7.70
C PHE A 245 9.33 9.85 7.69
N HIS A 246 10.48 9.20 7.55
CA HIS A 246 10.62 7.73 7.59
C HIS A 246 11.37 7.22 8.83
N GLY A 247 11.48 8.03 9.88
CA GLY A 247 12.18 7.68 11.12
C GLY A 247 11.33 6.90 12.12
N ALA A 248 11.85 6.74 13.34
CA ALA A 248 11.10 6.13 14.43
C ALA A 248 9.87 6.98 14.78
N TYR A 249 8.70 6.35 14.79
CA TYR A 249 7.42 7.04 14.96
C TYR A 249 7.33 7.95 16.19
N ALA A 250 7.94 7.53 17.31
CA ALA A 250 7.97 8.31 18.56
C ALA A 250 8.66 9.69 18.43
N HIS A 251 9.28 9.96 17.29
CA HIS A 251 9.98 11.20 16.96
C HIS A 251 9.45 11.87 15.68
N ALA A 252 8.37 11.34 15.09
CA ALA A 252 7.79 11.94 13.89
C ALA A 252 7.24 13.35 14.23
N PRO A 253 7.43 14.35 13.36
CA PRO A 253 6.78 15.65 13.51
C PRO A 253 5.24 15.52 13.45
N GLY A 254 4.55 16.38 14.22
CA GLY A 254 3.09 16.41 14.28
C GLY A 254 2.50 15.92 15.60
N ASN A 255 1.18 15.74 15.60
CA ASN A 255 0.40 15.37 16.77
C ASN A 255 0.31 13.86 16.95
N HIS A 256 0.51 13.44 18.20
CA HIS A 256 0.59 12.03 18.57
C HIS A 256 -0.46 11.63 19.59
N PHE A 257 -0.99 10.44 19.40
CA PHE A 257 -2.01 9.79 20.18
C PHE A 257 -1.62 8.34 20.44
N ALA A 258 -2.35 7.68 21.35
CA ALA A 258 -2.22 6.24 21.49
C ALA A 258 -2.74 5.53 20.24
N ALA A 259 -2.10 4.40 19.88
CA ALA A 259 -2.57 3.58 18.78
C ALA A 259 -4.02 3.15 19.06
N TRP A 260 -4.84 3.12 18.03
CA TRP A 260 -6.28 2.89 18.16
C TRP A 260 -6.76 1.79 17.23
N LYS A 261 -7.92 1.21 17.56
CA LYS A 261 -8.48 0.09 16.82
C LYS A 261 -9.33 0.61 15.67
N ASN A 262 -8.98 0.25 14.43
CA ASN A 262 -9.75 0.62 13.25
C ASN A 262 -11.20 0.10 13.37
N PRO A 263 -12.21 0.97 13.26
CA PRO A 263 -13.61 0.59 13.50
C PRO A 263 -14.18 -0.35 12.43
N VAL A 264 -13.57 -0.38 11.24
CA VAL A 264 -13.99 -1.21 10.09
C VAL A 264 -13.30 -2.56 10.13
N THR A 265 -11.96 -2.56 10.24
CA THR A 265 -11.14 -3.78 10.14
C THR A 265 -10.85 -4.45 11.48
N GLY A 266 -10.97 -3.70 12.58
CA GLY A 266 -10.62 -4.15 13.92
C GLY A 266 -9.11 -4.29 14.18
N ARG A 267 -8.25 -3.94 13.22
CA ARG A 267 -6.79 -3.95 13.38
C ARG A 267 -6.30 -2.71 14.13
N CYS A 268 -5.11 -2.77 14.73
CA CYS A 268 -4.48 -1.54 15.22
C CYS A 268 -4.11 -0.65 14.03
N SER A 269 -4.46 0.63 14.13
CA SER A 269 -4.06 1.66 13.21
C SER A 269 -3.01 2.58 13.83
N GLY A 270 -2.71 3.67 13.12
CA GLY A 270 -1.70 4.66 13.44
C GLY A 270 -1.99 5.46 14.70
N THR A 271 -1.16 6.46 14.88
CA THR A 271 -0.97 7.14 16.17
C THR A 271 -1.07 8.66 16.00
N GLY A 272 -1.48 9.15 14.82
CA GLY A 272 -1.63 10.58 14.52
C GLY A 272 -3.07 10.96 14.17
N ILE A 273 -3.27 12.16 13.63
CA ILE A 273 -4.53 12.56 12.99
C ILE A 273 -4.64 11.81 11.65
N GLY A 274 -5.13 10.56 11.74
CA GLY A 274 -5.12 9.59 10.66
C GLY A 274 -4.20 8.40 10.99
N SER A 275 -3.75 7.68 9.96
CA SER A 275 -2.69 6.70 10.10
C SER A 275 -1.51 7.06 9.20
N ASP A 276 -0.31 6.61 9.58
CA ASP A 276 0.93 6.85 8.83
C ASP A 276 0.88 6.36 7.37
N TYR A 277 -0.07 5.47 7.07
CA TYR A 277 -0.30 4.88 5.74
C TYR A 277 -1.52 5.48 5.02
N PHE A 278 -2.58 5.79 5.79
CA PHE A 278 -3.87 6.25 5.31
C PHE A 278 -4.36 7.37 6.20
N LEU A 279 -4.26 8.60 5.70
CA LEU A 279 -4.67 9.76 6.48
C LEU A 279 -6.20 9.85 6.69
N LEU A 280 -7.00 9.17 5.84
CA LEU A 280 -8.46 9.23 5.86
C LEU A 280 -9.15 8.41 6.96
N GLU A 281 -8.41 7.60 7.70
CA GLU A 281 -8.98 6.89 8.82
C GLU A 281 -9.24 7.85 10.00
N PRO A 282 -10.29 7.66 10.81
CA PRO A 282 -11.15 6.47 10.93
C PRO A 282 -12.42 6.50 10.08
N THR A 283 -12.58 7.50 9.22
CA THR A 283 -13.84 7.70 8.47
C THR A 283 -13.87 7.00 7.11
N ASP A 284 -12.72 6.54 6.63
CA ASP A 284 -12.65 5.63 5.50
C ASP A 284 -13.27 4.27 5.85
N THR A 285 -14.15 3.82 4.96
CA THR A 285 -14.86 2.53 5.10
C THR A 285 -14.29 1.42 4.23
N ASN A 286 -13.28 1.73 3.42
CA ASN A 286 -12.74 0.78 2.46
C ASN A 286 -11.67 -0.08 3.09
N LEU A 287 -11.43 -1.20 2.43
CA LEU A 287 -10.29 -2.04 2.73
C LEU A 287 -9.04 -1.37 2.13
N LYS A 288 -7.89 -1.62 2.76
CA LYS A 288 -6.57 -1.16 2.29
C LYS A 288 -6.41 -1.41 0.77
N ASN A 289 -5.68 -0.52 0.08
CA ASN A 289 -5.43 -0.53 -1.37
C ASN A 289 -6.64 -0.35 -2.29
N ASN A 290 -7.82 -0.06 -1.74
CA ASN A 290 -8.93 0.40 -2.56
C ASN A 290 -8.94 1.94 -2.61
N PHE A 291 -9.70 2.51 -3.54
CA PHE A 291 -9.97 3.94 -3.50
C PHE A 291 -10.65 4.31 -2.18
N PRO A 292 -10.20 5.36 -1.49
CA PRO A 292 -10.87 5.81 -0.29
C PRO A 292 -12.31 6.22 -0.58
N SER A 293 -13.16 6.01 0.41
CA SER A 293 -14.58 6.31 0.30
C SER A 293 -15.24 6.34 1.67
N SER A 294 -15.95 7.43 1.88
CA SER A 294 -16.67 7.74 3.09
C SER A 294 -17.99 8.43 2.75
N LYS A 295 -18.90 8.47 3.72
CA LYS A 295 -20.17 9.16 3.53
C LYS A 295 -19.93 10.68 3.54
N PRO A 296 -20.40 11.41 2.52
CA PRO A 296 -20.23 12.85 2.46
C PRO A 296 -21.16 13.55 3.45
N TYR A 297 -20.72 14.71 3.93
CA TYR A 297 -21.59 15.72 4.51
C TYR A 297 -21.89 16.80 3.47
N PHE A 298 -23.15 17.17 3.30
CA PHE A 298 -23.55 18.13 2.26
C PHE A 298 -23.60 19.55 2.80
N VAL A 299 -22.95 20.47 2.09
CA VAL A 299 -23.09 21.92 2.33
C VAL A 299 -23.55 22.59 1.05
N SER A 300 -24.58 23.43 1.18
CA SER A 300 -25.09 24.24 0.07
C SER A 300 -24.55 25.66 0.17
N THR A 301 -23.96 26.15 -0.91
CA THR A 301 -23.69 27.58 -1.11
C THR A 301 -24.71 28.17 -2.08
N THR A 302 -24.65 29.48 -2.30
CA THR A 302 -25.46 30.14 -3.33
C THR A 302 -25.17 29.63 -4.74
N ALA A 303 -24.00 29.03 -4.97
CA ALA A 303 -23.57 28.55 -6.28
C ALA A 303 -23.96 27.08 -6.53
N ARG A 304 -23.71 26.20 -5.54
CA ARG A 304 -23.93 24.75 -5.67
C ARG A 304 -23.89 24.03 -4.32
N MET A 305 -24.24 22.74 -4.37
CA MET A 305 -23.95 21.81 -3.29
C MET A 305 -22.51 21.28 -3.42
N TYR A 306 -21.85 21.11 -2.28
CA TYR A 306 -20.52 20.53 -2.11
C TYR A 306 -20.58 19.33 -1.17
N HIS A 307 -19.67 18.39 -1.39
CA HIS A 307 -19.45 17.24 -0.53
C HIS A 307 -18.24 17.53 0.36
N LEU A 308 -18.42 17.38 1.67
CA LEU A 308 -17.37 17.55 2.67
C LEU A 308 -17.07 16.22 3.33
N GLN A 309 -15.81 16.05 3.69
CA GLN A 309 -15.36 14.88 4.41
C GLN A 309 -15.80 14.96 5.87
N ASN A 310 -16.26 13.83 6.42
CA ASN A 310 -16.35 13.68 7.86
C ASN A 310 -14.97 13.28 8.40
N VAL A 311 -14.50 13.92 9.46
CA VAL A 311 -13.19 13.68 10.09
C VAL A 311 -13.33 13.46 11.59
N ALA A 312 -12.32 12.82 12.18
CA ALA A 312 -12.20 12.70 13.63
C ALA A 312 -11.66 13.99 14.24
N LEU A 313 -12.18 14.36 15.41
CA LEU A 313 -11.67 15.45 16.24
C LEU A 313 -10.71 14.90 17.31
N PRO A 314 -9.85 15.74 17.93
CA PRO A 314 -8.90 15.29 18.95
C PRO A 314 -9.52 14.46 20.09
N SER A 315 -10.75 14.79 20.50
CA SER A 315 -11.48 14.07 21.55
C SER A 315 -11.80 12.62 21.16
N TRP A 316 -11.88 12.30 19.87
CA TRP A 316 -12.05 10.93 19.39
C TRP A 316 -10.82 10.09 19.69
N TYR A 317 -9.63 10.64 19.44
CA TYR A 317 -8.34 9.99 19.76
C TYR A 317 -8.03 9.95 21.26
N GLY A 318 -8.94 10.44 22.11
CA GLY A 318 -8.82 10.42 23.56
C GLY A 318 -8.14 11.66 24.16
N ALA A 319 -7.94 12.73 23.37
CA ALA A 319 -7.47 13.99 23.94
C ALA A 319 -8.51 14.56 24.92
N SER A 320 -8.03 14.95 26.10
CA SER A 320 -8.87 15.52 27.16
C SER A 320 -8.18 16.73 27.77
N SER A 321 -8.90 17.84 27.82
CA SER A 321 -8.49 19.13 28.40
C SER A 321 -9.75 19.97 28.62
N ALA A 322 -9.71 20.94 29.54
CA ALA A 322 -10.78 21.94 29.68
C ALA A 322 -10.98 22.79 28.41
N VAL A 323 -10.04 22.74 27.47
CA VAL A 323 -10.10 23.43 26.18
C VAL A 323 -10.89 22.63 25.14
N PHE A 324 -10.96 21.30 25.20
CA PHE A 324 -11.62 20.49 24.16
C PHE A 324 -13.11 20.30 24.41
N GLN A 325 -13.88 20.28 23.33
CA GLN A 325 -15.29 19.88 23.37
C GLN A 325 -15.44 18.36 23.38
N ALA A 326 -16.62 17.89 23.81
CA ALA A 326 -16.97 16.47 23.81
C ALA A 326 -17.28 15.91 22.42
N GLN A 327 -17.46 16.76 21.39
CA GLN A 327 -17.74 16.34 20.03
C GLN A 327 -16.55 15.59 19.43
N ARG A 328 -16.80 14.47 18.73
CA ARG A 328 -15.78 13.52 18.26
C ARG A 328 -15.56 13.51 16.76
N SER A 329 -16.52 14.00 15.99
CA SER A 329 -16.41 14.09 14.55
C SER A 329 -17.05 15.36 14.04
N PHE A 330 -16.57 15.82 12.89
CA PHE A 330 -17.07 16.99 12.19
C PHE A 330 -17.09 16.69 10.68
N PRO A 331 -18.03 17.21 9.87
CA PRO A 331 -19.19 18.02 10.28
C PRO A 331 -20.33 17.25 10.96
N ASP A 332 -20.51 15.95 10.68
CA ASP A 332 -21.54 15.16 11.35
C ASP A 332 -21.00 14.57 12.67
N ALA A 333 -21.52 15.06 13.80
CA ALA A 333 -21.17 14.60 15.14
C ALA A 333 -21.54 13.13 15.43
N ARG A 334 -22.36 12.50 14.56
CA ARG A 334 -22.81 11.11 14.72
C ARG A 334 -21.93 10.11 13.97
N THR A 335 -21.01 10.57 13.11
CA THR A 335 -20.12 9.69 12.35
C THR A 335 -19.26 8.84 13.28
N LEU A 336 -18.73 9.45 14.35
CA LEU A 336 -17.94 8.76 15.36
C LEU A 336 -18.62 8.86 16.74
N PRO A 337 -19.56 7.95 17.05
CA PRO A 337 -20.40 8.07 18.24
C PRO A 337 -19.66 7.74 19.55
N ALA A 338 -18.50 7.09 19.48
CA ALA A 338 -17.67 6.68 20.61
C ALA A 338 -16.22 7.10 20.39
N ALA A 339 -15.47 7.30 21.48
CA ALA A 339 -14.03 7.53 21.41
C ALA A 339 -13.32 6.29 20.83
N ALA A 340 -12.14 6.52 20.27
CA ALA A 340 -11.26 5.48 19.78
C ALA A 340 -10.97 4.47 20.89
N GLN A 341 -11.09 3.18 20.55
CA GLN A 341 -10.66 2.14 21.47
C GLN A 341 -9.13 2.06 21.43
N PRO A 342 -8.44 2.10 22.58
CA PRO A 342 -7.00 1.88 22.62
C PRO A 342 -6.66 0.53 21.99
N CYS A 343 -5.72 0.56 21.06
CA CYS A 343 -5.14 -0.64 20.50
C CYS A 343 -3.74 -0.76 21.06
N ARG A 344 -3.54 -1.76 21.91
CA ARG A 344 -2.17 -2.20 22.13
C ARG A 344 -1.74 -2.84 20.83
N ARG A 345 -0.81 -2.18 20.10
CA ARG A 345 0.04 -2.92 19.17
C ARG A 345 0.52 -4.10 19.98
N VAL A 346 0.17 -5.27 19.49
CA VAL A 346 0.65 -6.49 20.07
C VAL A 346 2.16 -6.46 19.88
N GLU A 347 2.91 -5.92 20.84
CA GLU A 347 4.06 -6.70 21.31
C GLU A 347 3.45 -8.06 21.64
N GLN A 348 3.86 -9.08 20.88
CA GLN A 348 3.50 -10.49 21.04
C GLN A 348 2.60 -10.72 22.27
N VAL A 349 1.27 -10.85 22.04
CA VAL A 349 0.26 -10.83 23.10
C VAL A 349 0.69 -11.86 24.14
N PRO A 350 0.89 -11.49 25.42
CA PRO A 350 0.97 -12.48 26.47
C PRO A 350 -0.31 -13.32 26.44
N PRO A 351 -0.23 -14.65 26.40
CA PRO A 351 -1.35 -15.49 26.01
C PRO A 351 -2.55 -15.31 26.91
N GLY A 352 -3.72 -15.15 26.29
CA GLY A 352 -5.01 -15.41 26.93
C GLY A 352 -6.00 -14.26 26.88
N THR A 353 -6.73 -14.11 25.77
CA THR A 353 -8.21 -14.00 25.73
C THR A 353 -8.67 -13.78 24.28
N LEU A 354 -8.49 -14.81 23.45
CA LEU A 354 -9.47 -15.05 22.40
C LEU A 354 -10.43 -16.10 22.97
N VAL A 355 -11.71 -15.73 23.02
CA VAL A 355 -12.80 -16.63 23.42
C VAL A 355 -12.62 -17.93 22.64
N ALA A 356 -12.47 -19.04 23.36
CA ALA A 356 -12.32 -20.36 22.77
C ALA A 356 -13.52 -20.64 21.85
N SER A 357 -13.35 -20.42 20.54
CA SER A 357 -14.13 -21.20 19.58
C SER A 357 -13.61 -22.63 19.69
N SER A 358 -14.51 -23.60 19.72
CA SER A 358 -14.18 -25.03 19.66
C SER A 358 -13.02 -25.26 18.68
N ALA A 359 -11.89 -25.77 19.18
CA ALA A 359 -10.70 -26.02 18.37
C ALA A 359 -11.07 -26.97 17.21
N VAL A 360 -10.89 -26.49 15.97
CA VAL A 360 -11.16 -27.28 14.77
C VAL A 360 -9.84 -27.93 14.35
N SER A 361 -9.85 -29.24 14.10
CA SER A 361 -8.69 -29.95 13.59
C SER A 361 -8.52 -29.71 12.08
N ALA A 362 -7.28 -29.75 11.60
CA ALA A 362 -7.01 -29.85 10.17
C ALA A 362 -7.70 -31.10 9.58
N LYS A 363 -8.32 -30.96 8.41
CA LYS A 363 -8.95 -32.08 7.70
C LYS A 363 -7.87 -32.99 7.10
N PRO A 364 -8.00 -34.32 7.19
CA PRO A 364 -7.10 -35.24 6.49
C PRO A 364 -7.28 -35.12 4.97
N ILE A 365 -6.24 -35.45 4.19
CA ILE A 365 -6.36 -35.67 2.74
C ILE A 365 -7.03 -37.02 2.51
N GLY A 366 -8.12 -37.05 1.73
CA GLY A 366 -8.76 -38.29 1.25
C GLY A 366 -8.02 -38.91 0.06
N SER A 367 -8.53 -40.00 -0.50
CA SER A 367 -7.96 -40.66 -1.70
C SER A 367 -8.26 -39.90 -3.01
N MET A 368 -8.05 -38.58 -3.03
CA MET A 368 -8.39 -37.72 -4.17
C MET A 368 -7.18 -37.55 -5.11
N VAL A 369 -7.47 -37.41 -6.40
CA VAL A 369 -6.48 -37.11 -7.43
C VAL A 369 -6.18 -35.63 -7.36
N HIS A 370 -5.03 -35.23 -6.82
CA HIS A 370 -4.61 -33.82 -6.75
C HIS A 370 -4.60 -33.18 -8.14
N LYS A 371 -5.69 -32.50 -8.52
CA LYS A 371 -5.82 -31.79 -9.80
C LYS A 371 -5.18 -30.40 -9.73
N HIS A 372 -5.30 -29.74 -8.59
CA HIS A 372 -4.75 -28.42 -8.29
C HIS A 372 -3.97 -28.47 -6.96
N GLN A 373 -3.12 -27.46 -6.72
CA GLN A 373 -2.27 -27.39 -5.54
C GLN A 373 -2.71 -26.30 -4.58
N LEU A 374 -2.72 -26.63 -3.28
CA LEU A 374 -2.74 -25.63 -2.21
C LEU A 374 -1.31 -25.34 -1.77
N ILE A 375 -0.85 -24.11 -2.00
CA ILE A 375 0.52 -23.66 -1.75
C ILE A 375 0.53 -22.68 -0.57
N GLY A 376 1.48 -22.77 0.35
CA GLY A 376 1.53 -21.86 1.49
C GLY A 376 2.93 -21.57 2.02
N TYR A 377 3.11 -20.34 2.49
CA TYR A 377 4.33 -19.91 3.17
C TYR A 377 4.33 -20.35 4.64
N TRP A 378 5.49 -20.78 5.14
CA TRP A 378 5.69 -21.16 6.54
C TRP A 378 6.77 -20.29 7.18
N VAL A 379 6.45 -19.66 8.32
CA VAL A 379 7.34 -18.76 9.08
C VAL A 379 7.64 -19.26 10.50
N SER A 380 7.08 -20.39 10.91
CA SER A 380 7.33 -21.10 12.18
C SER A 380 6.84 -20.42 13.47
N GLN A 381 5.80 -19.58 13.43
CA GLN A 381 5.24 -18.90 14.60
C GLN A 381 3.75 -19.23 14.80
N ASP A 382 3.38 -19.74 15.98
CA ASP A 382 1.96 -19.91 16.37
C ASP A 382 1.34 -18.65 16.99
N SER A 383 0.09 -18.76 17.46
CA SER A 383 -0.70 -17.66 18.07
C SER A 383 -0.12 -17.05 19.34
N THR A 384 0.91 -17.65 19.94
CA THR A 384 1.57 -17.16 21.16
C THR A 384 3.01 -16.69 20.90
N GLY A 385 3.44 -16.68 19.63
CA GLY A 385 4.84 -16.55 19.27
C GLY A 385 5.66 -17.80 19.60
N ALA A 386 4.99 -18.92 19.93
CA ALA A 386 5.65 -20.19 20.17
C ALA A 386 5.93 -20.92 18.86
N LEU A 387 6.84 -21.87 18.95
CA LEU A 387 7.35 -22.59 17.80
C LEU A 387 6.24 -23.41 17.12
N PHE A 388 6.00 -23.18 15.83
CA PHE A 388 5.17 -24.04 14.98
C PHE A 388 6.06 -24.90 14.08
N PRO A 389 6.35 -26.16 14.44
CA PRO A 389 7.27 -27.00 13.70
C PRO A 389 6.69 -27.46 12.35
N LEU A 390 7.57 -27.81 11.42
CA LEU A 390 7.18 -28.11 10.04
C LEU A 390 6.32 -29.39 9.94
N HIS A 391 6.50 -30.35 10.86
CA HIS A 391 5.72 -31.58 10.90
C HIS A 391 4.26 -31.39 11.34
N ASP A 392 3.91 -30.24 11.94
CA ASP A 392 2.55 -29.89 12.35
C ASP A 392 1.74 -29.18 11.24
N VAL A 393 2.37 -28.94 10.08
CA VAL A 393 1.69 -28.31 8.94
C VAL A 393 0.50 -29.17 8.52
N SER A 394 -0.66 -28.52 8.34
CA SER A 394 -1.89 -29.19 7.91
C SER A 394 -1.62 -30.05 6.68
N PRO A 395 -2.09 -31.31 6.63
CA PRO A 395 -1.85 -32.16 5.49
C PRO A 395 -2.48 -31.60 4.22
N GLN A 396 -3.43 -30.66 4.27
CA GLN A 396 -4.04 -30.04 3.08
C GLN A 396 -3.03 -29.27 2.20
N TRP A 397 -1.93 -28.76 2.76
CA TRP A 397 -0.93 -28.01 1.99
C TRP A 397 -0.09 -28.96 1.13
N ASP A 398 -0.05 -28.77 -0.18
CA ASP A 398 0.68 -29.61 -1.14
C ASP A 398 2.12 -29.14 -1.30
N THR A 399 2.31 -27.81 -1.37
CA THR A 399 3.60 -27.15 -1.46
C THR A 399 3.78 -26.21 -0.27
N ILE A 400 4.88 -26.42 0.46
CA ILE A 400 5.28 -25.62 1.62
C ILE A 400 6.50 -24.80 1.21
N ILE A 401 6.36 -23.48 1.24
CA ILE A 401 7.43 -22.53 0.94
C ILE A 401 7.98 -22.00 2.27
N VAL A 402 9.21 -22.34 2.59
CA VAL A 402 9.86 -21.92 3.84
C VAL A 402 10.36 -20.48 3.69
N ALA A 403 9.85 -19.59 4.54
CA ALA A 403 10.16 -18.17 4.57
C ALA A 403 11.10 -17.82 5.75
N PHE A 404 12.23 -17.13 5.56
CA PHE A 404 12.88 -16.71 4.32
C PHE A 404 14.40 -16.87 4.41
N ALA A 405 15.05 -17.06 3.27
CA ALA A 405 16.43 -16.66 3.10
C ALA A 405 16.49 -15.19 2.67
N ALA A 406 16.70 -14.29 3.64
CA ALA A 406 16.66 -12.84 3.42
C ALA A 406 18.01 -12.27 2.96
N PRO A 407 18.02 -11.16 2.21
CA PRO A 407 19.22 -10.35 2.00
C PRO A 407 20.00 -10.04 3.30
N VAL A 408 21.33 -9.97 3.18
CA VAL A 408 22.19 -9.53 4.29
C VAL A 408 22.30 -8.00 4.27
N SER A 409 21.56 -7.33 5.15
CA SER A 409 21.65 -5.88 5.31
C SER A 409 23.08 -5.42 5.60
N GLY A 410 23.57 -4.41 4.86
CA GLY A 410 24.94 -3.91 4.92
C GLY A 410 26.03 -4.88 4.44
N GLY A 411 25.66 -6.06 3.94
CA GLY A 411 26.57 -7.05 3.35
C GLY A 411 26.83 -6.81 1.86
N SER A 412 27.58 -7.72 1.23
CA SER A 412 27.69 -7.74 -0.23
C SER A 412 26.34 -8.05 -0.85
N GLU A 413 25.93 -7.28 -1.86
CA GLU A 413 24.71 -7.57 -2.65
C GLU A 413 24.73 -9.02 -3.17
N GLY A 414 23.54 -9.62 -3.27
CA GLY A 414 23.40 -11.04 -3.56
C GLY A 414 23.69 -12.01 -2.40
N ALA A 415 24.21 -11.56 -1.25
CA ALA A 415 24.38 -12.43 -0.09
C ALA A 415 23.03 -12.65 0.65
N LEU A 416 22.76 -13.90 1.05
CA LEU A 416 21.53 -14.30 1.73
C LEU A 416 21.83 -14.98 3.09
N ARG A 417 21.05 -14.63 4.11
CA ARG A 417 21.03 -15.30 5.42
C ARG A 417 19.76 -16.12 5.57
N PHE A 418 19.91 -17.33 6.10
CA PHE A 418 18.78 -18.17 6.51
C PHE A 418 19.04 -18.63 7.94
N SER A 419 18.13 -18.25 8.84
CA SER A 419 18.18 -18.62 10.26
C SER A 419 17.01 -19.54 10.56
N LEU A 420 17.29 -20.66 11.21
CA LEU A 420 16.22 -21.50 11.71
C LEU A 420 15.55 -20.84 12.92
N PRO A 421 14.25 -21.06 13.11
CA PRO A 421 13.54 -20.72 14.32
C PRO A 421 14.24 -21.29 15.56
N GLN A 422 14.27 -20.52 16.65
CA GLN A 422 14.84 -20.99 17.92
C GLN A 422 14.14 -22.28 18.36
N GLY A 423 14.93 -23.28 18.77
CA GLY A 423 14.43 -24.58 19.17
C GLY A 423 14.39 -25.64 18.05
N ILE A 424 14.60 -25.28 16.78
CA ILE A 424 14.74 -26.25 15.68
C ILE A 424 16.20 -26.46 15.34
N SER A 425 16.71 -27.69 15.51
CA SER A 425 18.07 -28.03 15.09
C SER A 425 18.17 -28.23 13.56
N PRO A 426 19.33 -27.96 12.93
CA PRO A 426 19.51 -28.23 11.50
C PRO A 426 19.32 -29.70 11.11
N SER A 427 19.63 -30.66 11.98
CA SER A 427 19.37 -32.08 11.71
C SER A 427 17.89 -32.41 11.76
N GLN A 428 17.16 -31.89 12.74
CA GLN A 428 15.72 -32.06 12.84
C GLN A 428 15.02 -31.49 11.61
N PHE A 429 15.32 -30.23 11.25
CA PHE A 429 14.69 -29.58 10.11
C PHE A 429 14.89 -30.35 8.80
N ARG A 430 16.09 -30.88 8.56
CA ARG A 430 16.39 -31.76 7.42
C ARG A 430 15.54 -33.02 7.42
N SER A 431 15.38 -33.64 8.58
CA SER A 431 14.57 -34.86 8.73
C SER A 431 13.09 -34.58 8.49
N GLU A 432 12.58 -33.43 8.96
CA GLU A 432 11.19 -33.02 8.74
C GLU A 432 10.91 -32.75 7.26
N ILE A 433 11.80 -32.02 6.57
CA ILE A 433 11.72 -31.84 5.11
C ILE A 433 11.73 -33.19 4.39
N ALA A 434 12.63 -34.10 4.76
CA ALA A 434 12.69 -35.43 4.15
C ALA A 434 11.41 -36.23 4.39
N SER A 435 10.81 -36.14 5.59
CA SER A 435 9.55 -36.82 5.92
C SER A 435 8.38 -36.27 5.11
N LEU A 436 8.24 -34.94 5.00
CA LEU A 436 7.19 -34.31 4.19
C LEU A 436 7.28 -34.74 2.72
N LYS A 437 8.50 -34.82 2.18
CA LYS A 437 8.75 -35.32 0.82
C LYS A 437 8.33 -36.78 0.65
N GLN A 438 8.57 -37.64 1.64
CA GLN A 438 8.11 -39.03 1.61
C GLN A 438 6.58 -39.12 1.65
N HIS A 439 5.90 -38.15 2.25
CA HIS A 439 4.45 -38.01 2.24
C HIS A 439 3.92 -37.23 1.02
N GLY A 440 4.73 -37.07 -0.02
CA GLY A 440 4.31 -36.47 -1.29
C GLY A 440 4.23 -34.94 -1.30
N LYS A 441 4.70 -34.26 -0.24
CA LYS A 441 4.73 -32.80 -0.17
C LYS A 441 5.94 -32.23 -0.89
N THR A 442 5.75 -31.05 -1.47
CA THR A 442 6.85 -30.24 -2.00
C THR A 442 7.33 -29.27 -0.93
N VAL A 443 8.64 -29.17 -0.71
CA VAL A 443 9.22 -28.16 0.18
C VAL A 443 10.27 -27.32 -0.54
N MET A 444 10.03 -26.01 -0.61
CA MET A 444 10.88 -25.01 -1.28
C MET A 444 11.38 -23.97 -0.28
N LEU A 445 12.42 -23.23 -0.66
CA LEU A 445 12.94 -22.09 0.11
C LEU A 445 12.62 -20.79 -0.62
N SER A 446 11.93 -19.86 0.05
CA SER A 446 11.74 -18.51 -0.50
C SER A 446 12.95 -17.62 -0.21
N LEU A 447 13.34 -16.86 -1.22
CA LEU A 447 14.43 -15.89 -1.20
C LEU A 447 13.81 -14.49 -1.20
N GLY A 448 14.08 -13.70 -0.16
CA GLY A 448 13.51 -12.36 0.00
C GLY A 448 12.83 -12.16 1.35
N GLY A 449 11.62 -11.62 1.32
CA GLY A 449 10.78 -11.32 2.49
C GLY A 449 10.53 -9.83 2.72
N GLY A 450 9.35 -9.53 3.25
CA GLY A 450 8.88 -8.15 3.35
C GLY A 450 9.79 -7.20 4.15
N GLY A 451 10.07 -6.05 3.56
CA GLY A 451 10.98 -5.03 4.07
C GLY A 451 12.48 -5.36 3.92
N GLU A 452 12.84 -6.48 3.30
CA GLU A 452 14.23 -6.87 3.03
C GLU A 452 14.54 -6.79 1.53
N PHE A 453 15.22 -5.73 1.11
CA PHE A 453 15.37 -5.42 -0.31
C PHE A 453 16.59 -6.08 -0.96
N PHE A 454 16.39 -6.61 -2.16
CA PHE A 454 17.39 -7.33 -2.93
C PHE A 454 17.92 -6.50 -4.10
N LYS A 455 19.24 -6.58 -4.29
CA LYS A 455 19.96 -6.09 -5.46
C LYS A 455 21.07 -7.05 -5.85
N LEU A 456 21.44 -6.98 -7.11
CA LEU A 456 22.53 -7.73 -7.72
C LEU A 456 23.17 -6.90 -8.85
N ASP A 457 23.63 -5.69 -8.54
CA ASP A 457 23.99 -4.70 -9.57
C ASP A 457 25.31 -5.03 -10.28
N GLN A 458 26.20 -5.82 -9.67
CA GLN A 458 27.52 -6.14 -10.21
C GLN A 458 27.66 -7.61 -10.61
N ALA A 459 28.21 -7.87 -11.80
CA ALA A 459 28.41 -9.24 -12.30
C ALA A 459 29.26 -10.12 -11.37
N SER A 460 30.19 -9.51 -10.61
CA SER A 460 31.03 -10.20 -9.62
C SER A 460 30.25 -10.77 -8.42
N GLN A 461 29.01 -10.32 -8.19
CA GLN A 461 28.15 -10.79 -7.11
C GLN A 461 27.34 -12.03 -7.51
N VAL A 462 27.17 -12.29 -8.82
CA VAL A 462 26.44 -13.46 -9.33
C VAL A 462 26.96 -14.78 -8.73
N PRO A 463 28.28 -15.07 -8.72
CA PRO A 463 28.80 -16.30 -8.13
C PRO A 463 28.53 -16.40 -6.61
N VAL A 464 28.51 -15.28 -5.89
CA VAL A 464 28.24 -15.24 -4.45
C VAL A 464 26.80 -15.68 -4.19
N PHE A 465 25.83 -15.05 -4.87
CA PHE A 465 24.42 -15.40 -4.77
C PHE A 465 24.18 -16.87 -5.16
N VAL A 466 24.70 -17.29 -6.32
CA VAL A 466 24.58 -18.68 -6.82
C VAL A 466 25.13 -19.69 -5.81
N GLN A 467 26.32 -19.44 -5.25
CA GLN A 467 26.92 -20.34 -4.26
C GLN A 467 26.11 -20.37 -2.95
N ASN A 468 25.57 -19.22 -2.53
CA ASN A 468 24.78 -19.13 -1.31
C ASN A 468 23.49 -19.94 -1.43
N VAL A 469 22.76 -19.80 -2.53
CA VAL A 469 21.53 -20.56 -2.80
C VAL A 469 21.85 -22.05 -2.89
N LYS A 470 22.88 -22.45 -3.67
CA LYS A 470 23.30 -23.85 -3.79
C LYS A 470 23.58 -24.51 -2.44
N ARG A 471 24.27 -23.79 -1.55
CA ARG A 471 24.60 -24.26 -0.20
C ARG A 471 23.35 -24.41 0.66
N LEU A 472 22.42 -23.46 0.64
CA LEU A 472 21.18 -23.54 1.44
C LEU A 472 20.29 -24.69 0.98
N VAL A 473 20.06 -24.81 -0.33
CA VAL A 473 19.28 -25.89 -0.94
C VAL A 473 19.88 -27.25 -0.59
N SER A 474 21.18 -27.44 -0.82
CA SER A 474 21.85 -28.72 -0.56
C SER A 474 21.91 -29.06 0.93
N ARG A 475 22.12 -28.05 1.79
CA ARG A 475 22.19 -28.25 3.24
C ARG A 475 20.89 -28.82 3.76
N TYR A 476 19.74 -28.27 3.36
CA TYR A 476 18.45 -28.63 3.94
C TYR A 476 17.62 -29.63 3.13
N GLY A 477 17.98 -29.87 1.85
CA GLY A 477 17.30 -30.83 1.00
C GLY A 477 16.03 -30.29 0.32
N PHE A 478 15.94 -28.98 0.15
CA PHE A 478 14.87 -28.30 -0.58
C PHE A 478 14.75 -28.80 -2.03
N GLN A 479 13.53 -28.85 -2.55
CA GLN A 479 13.27 -29.26 -3.94
C GLN A 479 13.36 -28.11 -4.94
N GLY A 480 13.38 -26.87 -4.46
CA GLY A 480 13.35 -25.68 -5.29
C GLY A 480 13.55 -24.40 -4.49
N VAL A 481 13.56 -23.29 -5.20
CA VAL A 481 13.52 -21.95 -4.63
C VAL A 481 12.37 -21.14 -5.21
N ASP A 482 11.92 -20.20 -4.40
CA ASP A 482 10.90 -19.22 -4.71
C ASP A 482 11.51 -17.81 -4.66
N LEU A 483 11.22 -16.96 -5.66
CA LEU A 483 11.73 -15.60 -5.75
C LEU A 483 10.68 -14.61 -5.24
N ASP A 484 10.90 -14.08 -4.04
CA ASP A 484 9.99 -13.17 -3.32
C ASP A 484 10.68 -11.83 -3.01
N PHE A 485 11.17 -11.18 -4.07
CA PHE A 485 11.86 -9.91 -3.99
C PHE A 485 10.88 -8.75 -4.20
N GLU A 486 10.33 -8.25 -3.10
CA GLU A 486 9.35 -7.15 -3.09
C GLU A 486 9.96 -5.80 -3.48
N SER A 487 9.10 -4.89 -3.93
CA SER A 487 9.43 -3.51 -4.26
C SER A 487 10.08 -2.79 -3.07
N PRO A 488 11.11 -1.95 -3.29
CA PRO A 488 11.66 -1.50 -4.56
C PRO A 488 12.80 -2.41 -5.10
N SER A 489 12.87 -3.69 -4.70
CA SER A 489 13.81 -4.63 -5.32
C SER A 489 13.55 -4.71 -6.81
N LEU A 490 14.62 -4.82 -7.59
CA LEU A 490 14.55 -5.06 -9.03
C LEU A 490 13.79 -3.99 -9.84
N ASN A 491 13.54 -2.80 -9.28
CA ASN A 491 12.98 -1.68 -10.03
C ASN A 491 13.72 -1.43 -11.35
N LEU A 492 12.96 -1.29 -12.44
CA LEU A 492 13.48 -1.01 -13.78
C LEU A 492 14.26 0.30 -13.79
N ALA A 493 15.49 0.24 -14.29
CA ALA A 493 16.30 1.42 -14.51
C ALA A 493 15.68 2.31 -15.62
N PRO A 494 15.85 3.65 -15.55
CA PRO A 494 15.40 4.54 -16.61
C PRO A 494 15.92 4.10 -17.99
N GLY A 495 15.01 3.95 -18.95
CA GLY A 495 15.33 3.55 -20.32
C GLY A 495 15.25 2.03 -20.59
N ASP A 496 15.12 1.20 -19.55
CA ASP A 496 14.82 -0.23 -19.72
C ASP A 496 13.34 -0.42 -20.08
N ASN A 497 13.04 -0.37 -21.37
CA ASN A 497 11.67 -0.37 -21.91
C ASN A 497 11.33 -1.63 -22.71
N ASN A 498 12.14 -2.70 -22.63
CA ASN A 498 11.95 -3.93 -23.39
C ASN A 498 12.15 -5.16 -22.50
N PHE A 499 11.05 -5.74 -22.04
CA PHE A 499 11.09 -6.90 -21.15
C PHE A 499 11.76 -8.15 -21.78
N ARG A 500 11.86 -8.23 -23.10
CA ARG A 500 12.53 -9.37 -23.79
C ARG A 500 14.04 -9.24 -23.77
N HIS A 501 14.55 -8.02 -23.61
CA HIS A 501 15.96 -7.68 -23.59
C HIS A 501 16.25 -6.68 -22.46
N PRO A 502 16.07 -7.08 -21.19
CA PRO A 502 16.26 -6.17 -20.06
C PRO A 502 17.68 -5.64 -20.00
N THR A 503 17.84 -4.40 -19.56
CA THR A 503 19.13 -3.73 -19.40
C THR A 503 19.44 -3.35 -17.95
N THR A 504 18.47 -3.45 -17.05
CA THR A 504 18.64 -3.25 -15.62
C THR A 504 19.61 -4.31 -15.07
N PRO A 505 20.79 -3.93 -14.54
CA PRO A 505 21.84 -4.89 -14.17
C PRO A 505 21.36 -5.98 -13.21
N SER A 506 20.65 -5.61 -12.14
CA SER A 506 20.13 -6.57 -11.16
C SER A 506 19.20 -7.63 -11.78
N ILE A 507 18.33 -7.23 -12.71
CA ILE A 507 17.44 -8.16 -13.44
C ILE A 507 18.26 -9.12 -14.32
N VAL A 508 19.19 -8.58 -15.11
CA VAL A 508 20.04 -9.37 -16.03
C VAL A 508 20.89 -10.39 -15.26
N HIS A 509 21.48 -9.96 -14.16
CA HIS A 509 22.30 -10.79 -13.30
C HIS A 509 21.47 -11.85 -12.58
N LEU A 510 20.27 -11.53 -12.11
CA LEU A 510 19.37 -12.50 -11.48
C LEU A 510 18.95 -13.58 -12.47
N ILE A 511 18.55 -13.23 -13.69
CA ILE A 511 18.22 -14.21 -14.75
C ILE A 511 19.40 -15.16 -14.99
N THR A 512 20.63 -14.62 -15.05
CA THR A 512 21.85 -15.41 -15.21
C THR A 512 22.06 -16.37 -14.03
N ALA A 513 21.97 -15.85 -12.81
CA ALA A 513 22.12 -16.63 -11.60
C ALA A 513 21.11 -17.77 -11.49
N MET A 514 19.85 -17.51 -11.82
CA MET A 514 18.79 -18.52 -11.73
C MET A 514 18.97 -19.65 -12.74
N ARG A 515 19.46 -19.34 -13.95
CA ARG A 515 19.84 -20.38 -14.93
C ARG A 515 20.98 -21.25 -14.42
N GLU A 516 22.00 -20.65 -13.78
CA GLU A 516 23.11 -21.41 -13.18
C GLU A 516 22.68 -22.30 -12.01
N ILE A 517 21.74 -21.83 -11.18
CA ILE A 517 21.18 -22.60 -10.07
C ILE A 517 20.37 -23.79 -10.61
N LYS A 518 19.46 -23.54 -11.57
CA LYS A 518 18.67 -24.60 -12.21
C LYS A 518 19.54 -25.64 -12.89
N ALA A 519 20.57 -25.22 -13.64
CA ALA A 519 21.50 -26.12 -14.31
C ALA A 519 22.26 -27.03 -13.34
N HIS A 520 22.61 -26.52 -12.15
CA HIS A 520 23.32 -27.28 -11.13
C HIS A 520 22.47 -28.38 -10.49
N PHE A 521 21.21 -28.10 -10.15
CA PHE A 521 20.32 -29.08 -9.52
C PHE A 521 19.56 -29.96 -10.53
N GLY A 522 19.54 -29.56 -11.79
CA GLY A 522 18.94 -30.31 -12.89
C GLY A 522 17.46 -30.02 -13.11
N PRO A 523 16.84 -30.71 -14.09
CA PRO A 523 15.51 -30.35 -14.60
C PRO A 523 14.37 -30.47 -13.57
N LYS A 524 14.54 -31.33 -12.55
CA LYS A 524 13.54 -31.55 -11.47
C LYS A 524 13.55 -30.46 -10.39
N PHE A 525 14.56 -29.60 -10.37
CA PHE A 525 14.63 -28.51 -9.39
C PHE A 525 13.51 -27.51 -9.64
N LEU A 526 12.71 -27.18 -8.64
CA LEU A 526 11.59 -26.27 -8.80
C LEU A 526 12.06 -24.81 -8.72
N LEU A 527 11.46 -23.96 -9.53
CA LEU A 527 11.70 -22.53 -9.54
C LEU A 527 10.35 -21.83 -9.60
N SER A 528 10.02 -21.01 -8.62
CA SER A 528 8.85 -20.14 -8.63
C SER A 528 9.25 -18.68 -8.47
N ILE A 529 8.29 -17.80 -8.71
CA ILE A 529 8.41 -16.36 -8.56
C ILE A 529 7.05 -15.81 -8.15
N VAL A 530 7.06 -14.99 -7.09
CA VAL A 530 5.87 -14.48 -6.42
C VAL A 530 5.81 -12.94 -6.54
N PRO A 531 5.47 -12.41 -7.72
CA PRO A 531 5.50 -10.97 -7.93
C PRO A 531 4.35 -10.26 -7.21
N GLU A 532 4.60 -9.04 -6.75
CA GLU A 532 3.56 -8.10 -6.32
C GLU A 532 2.73 -7.64 -7.52
N GLY A 533 1.52 -7.13 -7.25
CA GLY A 533 0.67 -6.65 -8.33
C GLY A 533 1.23 -5.42 -9.07
N SER A 534 2.07 -4.60 -8.42
CA SER A 534 2.85 -3.55 -9.10
C SER A 534 3.86 -4.13 -10.08
N GLN A 535 4.55 -5.22 -9.72
CA GLN A 535 5.65 -5.79 -10.49
C GLN A 535 5.22 -6.54 -11.76
N VAL A 536 3.94 -6.98 -11.86
CA VAL A 536 3.43 -7.72 -13.03
C VAL A 536 2.11 -7.15 -13.57
N PRO A 537 0.95 -7.25 -12.89
CA PRO A 537 -0.31 -6.69 -13.36
C PRO A 537 -0.24 -5.23 -13.81
N ALA A 538 0.35 -4.34 -13.01
CA ALA A 538 0.49 -2.92 -13.36
C ALA A 538 1.36 -2.68 -14.61
N GLY A 539 2.14 -3.71 -15.01
CA GLY A 539 2.84 -3.77 -16.29
C GLY A 539 1.92 -3.58 -17.50
N TYR A 540 0.61 -3.81 -17.36
CA TYR A 540 -0.40 -3.51 -18.37
C TYR A 540 -0.59 -2.00 -18.55
N ASP A 541 -0.77 -1.28 -17.44
CA ASP A 541 -1.02 0.16 -17.41
C ASP A 541 0.25 0.98 -17.71
N THR A 542 1.39 0.59 -17.16
CA THR A 542 2.66 1.31 -17.27
C THR A 542 3.86 0.37 -17.19
N TYR A 543 5.03 0.81 -17.66
CA TYR A 543 6.26 0.02 -17.57
C TYR A 543 7.45 0.91 -17.22
N GLY A 544 7.94 0.78 -15.99
CA GLY A 544 9.05 1.56 -15.45
C GLY A 544 9.05 1.60 -13.91
N GLY A 545 10.22 1.74 -13.29
CA GLY A 545 10.35 1.62 -11.83
C GLY A 545 9.87 0.26 -11.35
N GLN A 546 9.00 0.23 -10.34
CA GLN A 546 8.40 -1.01 -9.85
C GLN A 546 7.38 -1.62 -10.83
N PHE A 547 6.84 -0.85 -11.77
CA PHE A 547 5.73 -1.31 -12.59
C PHE A 547 6.21 -2.18 -13.74
N GLY A 548 5.85 -3.48 -13.70
CA GLY A 548 6.26 -4.47 -14.69
C GLY A 548 7.69 -5.01 -14.51
N SER A 549 8.36 -4.71 -13.38
CA SER A 549 9.77 -5.07 -13.15
C SER A 549 10.08 -6.57 -13.19
N GLU A 550 9.09 -7.43 -12.93
CA GLU A 550 9.26 -8.88 -12.93
C GLU A 550 8.91 -9.55 -14.28
N LEU A 551 8.31 -8.80 -15.22
CA LEU A 551 8.00 -9.31 -16.57
C LEU A 551 9.24 -9.82 -17.32
N PRO A 552 10.42 -9.15 -17.29
CA PRO A 552 11.62 -9.67 -17.94
C PRO A 552 12.10 -11.00 -17.35
N ILE A 553 11.98 -11.18 -16.03
CA ILE A 553 12.43 -12.38 -15.32
C ILE A 553 11.50 -13.55 -15.68
N ILE A 554 10.19 -13.33 -15.58
CA ILE A 554 9.17 -14.31 -15.98
C ILE A 554 9.36 -14.71 -17.43
N TYR A 555 9.56 -13.75 -18.34
CA TYR A 555 9.75 -14.04 -19.76
C TYR A 555 11.04 -14.84 -20.01
N ALA A 556 12.16 -14.42 -19.43
CA ALA A 556 13.46 -15.05 -19.66
C ALA A 556 13.58 -16.46 -19.06
N LEU A 557 12.82 -16.75 -18.00
CA LEU A 557 12.80 -18.03 -17.28
C LEU A 557 11.53 -18.84 -17.52
N ARG A 558 10.62 -18.41 -18.41
CA ARG A 558 9.28 -19.01 -18.61
C ARG A 558 9.26 -20.52 -18.83
N ASN A 559 10.33 -21.07 -19.41
CA ASN A 559 10.45 -22.51 -19.65
C ASN A 559 10.94 -23.26 -18.41
N ASP A 560 11.77 -22.63 -17.58
CA ASP A 560 12.37 -23.17 -16.37
C ASP A 560 11.47 -23.02 -15.13
N LEU A 561 10.64 -21.98 -15.11
CA LEU A 561 9.66 -21.71 -14.07
C LEU A 561 8.68 -22.88 -13.93
N SER A 562 8.53 -23.35 -12.70
CA SER A 562 7.55 -24.35 -12.30
C SER A 562 6.18 -23.69 -12.17
N PHE A 563 6.12 -22.50 -11.53
CA PHE A 563 4.94 -21.66 -11.47
C PHE A 563 5.28 -20.19 -11.20
N VAL A 564 4.28 -19.34 -11.40
CA VAL A 564 4.22 -17.93 -11.02
C VAL A 564 2.99 -17.79 -10.11
N ASP A 565 3.17 -17.26 -8.91
CA ASP A 565 2.11 -16.99 -7.93
C ASP A 565 1.99 -15.49 -7.68
N ILE A 566 1.06 -14.81 -8.38
CA ILE A 566 0.89 -13.37 -8.20
C ILE A 566 0.30 -13.08 -6.83
N GLN A 567 0.84 -12.09 -6.12
CA GLN A 567 0.24 -11.57 -4.90
C GLN A 567 -0.98 -10.68 -5.24
N ASP A 568 -2.19 -11.25 -5.27
CA ASP A 568 -3.43 -10.50 -5.50
C ASP A 568 -3.93 -9.77 -4.22
N TYR A 569 -2.98 -9.30 -3.43
CA TYR A 569 -3.18 -8.50 -2.23
C TYR A 569 -2.09 -7.44 -2.20
N ASN A 570 -2.18 -6.48 -1.28
CA ASN A 570 -1.19 -5.40 -1.21
C ASN A 570 -0.99 -4.69 -2.56
N THR A 571 -2.04 -4.58 -3.38
CA THR A 571 -1.94 -4.07 -4.75
C THR A 571 -3.03 -3.02 -4.97
N PRO A 572 -2.69 -1.85 -5.56
CA PRO A 572 -3.64 -0.77 -5.82
C PRO A 572 -4.71 -1.18 -6.86
N PRO A 573 -5.74 -0.35 -7.09
CA PRO A 573 -6.70 -0.60 -8.16
C PRO A 573 -5.99 -0.65 -9.52
N MET A 574 -6.44 -1.55 -10.39
CA MET A 574 -5.82 -1.81 -11.70
C MET A 574 -6.87 -1.78 -12.81
N GLU A 575 -6.45 -1.42 -14.03
CA GLU A 575 -7.26 -1.64 -15.23
C GLU A 575 -7.13 -3.10 -15.66
N ALA A 576 -8.24 -3.69 -16.09
CA ALA A 576 -8.27 -5.04 -16.63
C ALA A 576 -8.38 -5.06 -18.16
N LEU A 577 -8.31 -6.25 -18.75
CA LEU A 577 -8.39 -6.44 -20.21
C LEU A 577 -9.71 -5.97 -20.84
N ASP A 578 -10.77 -5.78 -20.06
CA ASP A 578 -12.06 -5.22 -20.52
C ASP A 578 -12.09 -3.68 -20.51
N GLY A 579 -11.01 -3.03 -20.06
CA GLY A 579 -10.90 -1.58 -19.95
C GLY A 579 -11.59 -0.99 -18.73
N GLU A 580 -11.99 -1.82 -17.76
CA GLU A 580 -12.61 -1.38 -16.51
C GLU A 580 -11.63 -1.44 -15.34
N ILE A 581 -11.90 -0.64 -14.31
CA ILE A 581 -11.06 -0.59 -13.11
C ILE A 581 -11.62 -1.54 -12.06
N TYR A 582 -10.76 -2.40 -11.52
CA TYR A 582 -11.08 -3.29 -10.42
C TYR A 582 -10.20 -3.01 -9.22
N GLN A 583 -10.72 -3.27 -8.04
CA GLN A 583 -10.02 -3.04 -6.77
C GLN A 583 -10.03 -4.30 -5.91
N SER A 584 -9.02 -4.42 -5.05
CA SER A 584 -8.71 -5.62 -4.30
C SER A 584 -9.88 -6.13 -3.44
N HIS A 585 -9.77 -7.38 -2.97
CA HIS A 585 -10.79 -8.09 -2.16
C HIS A 585 -12.07 -8.50 -2.88
N THR A 586 -12.13 -8.42 -4.20
CA THR A 586 -13.30 -8.82 -4.98
C THR A 586 -12.98 -10.02 -5.86
N VAL A 587 -14.01 -10.82 -6.16
CA VAL A 587 -13.87 -11.93 -7.12
C VAL A 587 -13.49 -11.41 -8.50
N ASP A 588 -14.04 -10.25 -8.88
CA ASP A 588 -13.71 -9.55 -10.13
C ASP A 588 -12.21 -9.27 -10.26
N TYR A 589 -11.62 -8.71 -9.20
CA TYR A 589 -10.20 -8.35 -9.19
C TYR A 589 -9.29 -9.56 -9.40
N HIS A 590 -9.52 -10.65 -8.66
CA HIS A 590 -8.75 -11.88 -8.81
C HIS A 590 -8.88 -12.49 -10.21
N ALA A 591 -10.09 -12.46 -10.78
CA ALA A 591 -10.32 -12.97 -12.13
C ALA A 591 -9.65 -12.09 -13.20
N ALA A 592 -9.74 -10.76 -13.05
CA ALA A 592 -9.12 -9.79 -13.94
C ALA A 592 -7.60 -9.90 -13.97
N LEU A 593 -6.96 -10.00 -12.80
CA LEU A 593 -5.50 -10.08 -12.72
C LEU A 593 -4.99 -11.43 -13.22
N ALA A 594 -5.71 -12.52 -12.96
CA ALA A 594 -5.40 -13.83 -13.52
C ALA A 594 -5.41 -13.82 -15.05
N ASP A 595 -6.40 -13.18 -15.67
CA ASP A 595 -6.55 -13.14 -17.12
C ASP A 595 -5.40 -12.39 -17.81
N LEU A 596 -4.78 -11.39 -17.19
CA LEU A 596 -3.57 -10.76 -17.72
C LEU A 596 -2.48 -11.81 -18.02
N LEU A 597 -2.19 -12.71 -17.09
CA LEU A 597 -1.17 -13.75 -17.31
C LEU A 597 -1.68 -14.95 -18.11
N LEU A 598 -2.98 -15.27 -18.10
CA LEU A 598 -3.54 -16.42 -18.81
C LEU A 598 -3.82 -16.14 -20.29
N HIS A 599 -4.15 -14.90 -20.62
CA HIS A 599 -4.39 -14.44 -21.99
C HIS A 599 -3.17 -13.76 -22.61
N GLY A 600 -2.38 -13.06 -21.79
CA GLY A 600 -1.34 -12.15 -22.25
C GLY A 600 -1.88 -10.75 -22.51
N PHE A 601 -0.98 -9.76 -22.55
CA PHE A 601 -1.32 -8.35 -22.66
C PHE A 601 -0.20 -7.54 -23.33
N TYR A 602 -0.50 -6.31 -23.71
CA TYR A 602 0.49 -5.37 -24.24
C TYR A 602 1.08 -4.55 -23.09
N VAL A 603 2.38 -4.69 -22.85
CA VAL A 603 3.08 -4.04 -21.74
C VAL A 603 3.09 -2.52 -21.93
N GLY A 604 2.65 -1.77 -20.90
CA GLY A 604 2.53 -0.31 -20.92
C GLY A 604 1.68 0.23 -22.08
N GLY A 605 0.66 -0.53 -22.50
CA GLY A 605 -0.13 -0.27 -23.70
C GLY A 605 0.66 -0.34 -25.03
N ASN A 606 1.91 -0.77 -25.04
CA ASN A 606 2.71 -0.80 -26.27
C ASN A 606 2.40 -2.03 -27.12
N ARG A 607 1.74 -1.83 -28.28
CA ARG A 607 1.38 -2.92 -29.21
C ARG A 607 2.56 -3.74 -29.75
N LYS A 608 3.80 -3.25 -29.62
CA LYS A 608 5.02 -3.99 -29.99
C LYS A 608 5.54 -4.89 -28.85
N GLU A 609 5.09 -4.64 -27.62
CA GLU A 609 5.52 -5.33 -26.41
C GLU A 609 4.44 -6.29 -25.89
N TRP A 610 4.00 -7.21 -26.75
CA TRP A 610 3.13 -8.32 -26.36
C TRP A 610 3.81 -9.29 -25.37
N PHE A 611 3.34 -9.31 -24.14
CA PHE A 611 3.70 -10.33 -23.14
C PHE A 611 2.85 -11.59 -23.38
N PRO A 612 3.48 -12.74 -23.68
CA PRO A 612 2.75 -13.94 -24.05
C PRO A 612 2.07 -14.61 -22.85
N PRO A 613 0.95 -15.31 -23.05
CA PRO A 613 0.28 -16.03 -21.98
C PRO A 613 1.18 -17.08 -21.32
N LEU A 614 0.97 -17.27 -20.02
CA LEU A 614 1.48 -18.40 -19.27
C LEU A 614 0.52 -19.59 -19.41
N PRO A 615 1.03 -20.82 -19.50
CA PRO A 615 0.18 -21.99 -19.38
C PRO A 615 -0.54 -21.97 -18.02
N ALA A 616 -1.86 -22.20 -17.99
CA ALA A 616 -2.64 -22.19 -16.74
C ALA A 616 -2.02 -23.08 -15.64
N ARG A 617 -1.43 -24.22 -16.01
CA ARG A 617 -0.71 -25.14 -15.10
C ARG A 617 0.55 -24.57 -14.45
N LYS A 618 0.94 -23.35 -14.80
CA LYS A 618 2.05 -22.60 -14.20
C LYS A 618 1.55 -21.34 -13.47
N LEU A 619 0.25 -21.05 -13.45
CA LEU A 619 -0.28 -19.88 -12.74
C LEU A 619 -0.98 -20.29 -11.44
N VAL A 620 -0.66 -19.57 -10.39
CA VAL A 620 -1.23 -19.69 -9.05
C VAL A 620 -1.73 -18.32 -8.62
N ILE A 621 -2.85 -18.27 -7.90
CA ILE A 621 -3.43 -17.03 -7.39
C ILE A 621 -3.06 -16.88 -5.92
N GLY A 622 -2.38 -15.80 -5.55
CA GLY A 622 -1.89 -15.55 -4.20
C GLY A 622 -2.87 -14.76 -3.34
N PHE A 623 -3.07 -15.20 -2.10
CA PHE A 623 -3.98 -14.59 -1.13
C PHE A 623 -3.30 -14.33 0.21
N LEU A 624 -3.70 -13.26 0.90
CA LEU A 624 -3.22 -12.91 2.22
C LEU A 624 -4.22 -13.33 3.31
N VAL A 625 -3.83 -14.26 4.17
CA VAL A 625 -4.63 -14.74 5.30
C VAL A 625 -4.84 -13.60 6.32
N GLY A 626 -6.07 -13.44 6.77
CA GLY A 626 -6.49 -12.34 7.64
C GLY A 626 -6.79 -11.05 6.88
N TYR A 627 -6.50 -11.01 5.58
CA TYR A 627 -6.89 -9.93 4.67
C TYR A 627 -8.02 -10.40 3.75
N ALA A 628 -7.85 -11.54 3.09
CA ALA A 628 -8.87 -12.19 2.27
C ALA A 628 -9.98 -12.83 3.10
N GLN A 629 -11.21 -12.87 2.56
CA GLN A 629 -12.32 -13.64 3.13
C GLN A 629 -12.39 -15.03 2.48
N PRO A 630 -12.56 -16.13 3.25
CA PRO A 630 -12.58 -17.48 2.68
C PRO A 630 -13.63 -17.69 1.56
N SER A 631 -14.79 -17.04 1.65
CA SER A 631 -15.83 -17.08 0.63
C SER A 631 -15.42 -16.42 -0.68
N ILE A 632 -14.75 -15.26 -0.62
CA ILE A 632 -14.23 -14.57 -1.80
C ILE A 632 -13.17 -15.44 -2.49
N VAL A 633 -12.25 -16.03 -1.72
CA VAL A 633 -11.23 -16.93 -2.28
C VAL A 633 -11.86 -18.13 -2.95
N SER A 634 -12.82 -18.78 -2.28
CA SER A 634 -13.51 -19.94 -2.85
C SER A 634 -14.25 -19.61 -4.14
N HIS A 635 -14.96 -18.47 -4.18
CA HIS A 635 -15.66 -18.02 -5.39
C HIS A 635 -14.70 -17.62 -6.51
N ALA A 636 -13.60 -16.93 -6.20
CA ALA A 636 -12.57 -16.56 -7.19
C ALA A 636 -11.96 -17.80 -7.84
N MET A 637 -11.51 -18.76 -7.02
CA MET A 637 -10.95 -20.00 -7.54
C MET A 637 -11.97 -20.79 -8.37
N SER A 638 -13.22 -20.90 -7.91
CA SER A 638 -14.28 -21.55 -8.68
C SER A 638 -14.51 -20.85 -10.03
N TYR A 639 -14.57 -19.51 -10.03
CA TYR A 639 -14.83 -18.75 -11.25
C TYR A 639 -13.69 -18.89 -12.25
N ILE A 640 -12.45 -18.65 -11.83
CA ILE A 640 -11.26 -18.74 -12.71
C ILE A 640 -11.12 -20.16 -13.29
N MET A 641 -11.37 -21.20 -12.49
CA MET A 641 -11.20 -22.59 -12.94
C MET A 641 -12.31 -23.08 -13.86
N THR A 642 -13.55 -22.60 -13.70
CA THR A 642 -14.74 -23.19 -14.36
C THR A 642 -15.48 -22.25 -15.30
N GLY A 643 -15.17 -20.94 -15.28
CA GLY A 643 -15.92 -19.92 -16.00
C GLY A 643 -17.28 -19.58 -15.37
N THR A 644 -17.66 -20.24 -14.25
CA THR A 644 -18.95 -20.02 -13.59
C THR A 644 -18.85 -18.87 -12.59
N ALA A 645 -19.29 -17.68 -13.02
CA ALA A 645 -19.29 -16.48 -12.20
C ALA A 645 -20.44 -16.49 -11.17
N PRO A 646 -20.20 -16.09 -9.90
CA PRO A 646 -21.26 -15.64 -9.00
C PRO A 646 -22.04 -14.45 -9.60
N VAL A 647 -23.31 -14.27 -9.20
CA VAL A 647 -24.20 -13.22 -9.74
C VAL A 647 -23.65 -11.80 -9.54
N SER A 648 -22.89 -11.57 -8.46
CA SER A 648 -22.33 -10.26 -8.12
C SER A 648 -21.06 -9.89 -8.90
N VAL A 649 -20.57 -10.77 -9.77
CA VAL A 649 -19.34 -10.57 -10.55
C VAL A 649 -19.67 -9.93 -11.88
N HIS A 650 -18.96 -8.85 -12.18
CA HIS A 650 -19.11 -8.03 -13.36
C HIS A 650 -18.01 -8.31 -14.40
N TYR A 651 -16.80 -8.65 -13.96
CA TYR A 651 -15.70 -9.03 -14.84
C TYR A 651 -16.01 -10.33 -15.57
N ARG A 652 -15.85 -10.33 -16.88
CA ARG A 652 -16.03 -11.51 -17.72
C ARG A 652 -14.67 -12.05 -18.13
N LEU A 653 -14.39 -13.29 -17.73
CA LEU A 653 -13.17 -13.96 -18.18
C LEU A 653 -13.10 -13.97 -19.71
N ILE A 654 -11.92 -13.68 -20.25
CA ILE A 654 -11.65 -13.73 -21.68
C ILE A 654 -11.92 -15.13 -22.22
N ASN A 655 -11.58 -16.16 -21.44
CA ASN A 655 -12.01 -17.53 -21.69
C ASN A 655 -13.29 -17.85 -20.89
N PRO A 656 -14.47 -17.89 -21.51
CA PRO A 656 -15.74 -18.12 -20.80
C PRO A 656 -15.89 -19.54 -20.23
N GLN A 657 -15.03 -20.48 -20.63
CA GLN A 657 -15.00 -21.84 -20.05
C GLN A 657 -14.10 -21.94 -18.81
N GLY A 658 -13.44 -20.84 -18.43
CA GLY A 658 -12.42 -20.83 -17.39
C GLY A 658 -11.18 -21.63 -17.74
N TYR A 659 -10.34 -21.83 -16.74
CA TYR A 659 -9.01 -22.44 -16.86
C TYR A 659 -8.91 -23.69 -15.98
N PRO A 660 -9.45 -24.84 -16.43
CA PRO A 660 -9.54 -26.08 -15.63
C PRO A 660 -8.17 -26.73 -15.34
N HIS A 661 -7.09 -26.16 -15.86
CA HIS A 661 -5.71 -26.57 -15.60
C HIS A 661 -4.92 -25.52 -14.83
N LEU A 662 -5.56 -24.50 -14.25
CA LEU A 662 -4.92 -23.56 -13.33
C LEU A 662 -4.14 -24.34 -12.26
N LEU A 663 -2.93 -23.92 -11.87
CA LEU A 663 -2.15 -24.73 -10.94
C LEU A 663 -2.77 -24.76 -9.54
N GLY A 664 -3.26 -23.63 -9.03
CA GLY A 664 -3.94 -23.59 -7.74
C GLY A 664 -3.91 -22.24 -7.04
N ALA A 665 -3.91 -22.25 -5.71
CA ALA A 665 -3.92 -21.05 -4.87
C ALA A 665 -2.74 -21.06 -3.89
N MET A 666 -2.12 -19.88 -3.71
CA MET A 666 -1.07 -19.64 -2.74
C MET A 666 -1.60 -18.80 -1.58
N PHE A 667 -1.09 -19.05 -0.37
CA PHE A 667 -1.42 -18.26 0.81
C PHE A 667 -0.18 -17.79 1.58
N TRP A 668 -0.14 -16.48 1.84
CA TRP A 668 0.59 -15.92 2.96
C TRP A 668 -0.34 -15.83 4.18
N ASN A 669 -0.30 -16.72 5.17
CA ASN A 669 0.59 -17.86 5.32
C ASN A 669 -0.07 -19.00 6.12
N ILE A 670 0.58 -20.18 6.12
CA ILE A 670 0.15 -21.41 6.80
C ILE A 670 -0.05 -21.17 8.30
N ASP A 671 0.88 -20.43 8.90
CA ASP A 671 0.88 -20.09 10.31
C ASP A 671 -0.40 -19.33 10.71
N MET A 672 -0.77 -18.31 9.92
CA MET A 672 -1.99 -17.53 10.17
C MET A 672 -3.24 -18.35 9.92
N ASP A 673 -3.25 -19.24 8.92
CA ASP A 673 -4.38 -20.14 8.69
C ASP A 673 -4.60 -21.06 9.91
N ARG A 674 -3.52 -21.65 10.45
CA ARG A 674 -3.54 -22.40 11.71
C ARG A 674 -4.09 -21.55 12.86
N ARG A 675 -3.63 -20.30 13.01
CA ARG A 675 -4.14 -19.37 14.03
C ARG A 675 -5.62 -19.05 13.88
N GLN A 676 -6.16 -19.14 12.66
CA GLN A 676 -7.57 -18.93 12.38
C GLN A 676 -8.38 -20.22 12.36
N ASN A 677 -7.90 -21.30 13.00
CA ASN A 677 -8.53 -22.62 13.04
C ASN A 677 -8.71 -23.25 11.65
N TYR A 678 -7.68 -23.13 10.80
CA TYR A 678 -7.59 -23.78 9.49
C TYR A 678 -8.73 -23.38 8.53
N LYS A 679 -9.25 -22.15 8.64
CA LYS A 679 -10.39 -21.65 7.84
C LYS A 679 -10.16 -21.75 6.33
N PHE A 680 -8.93 -21.55 5.88
CA PHE A 680 -8.57 -21.61 4.47
C PHE A 680 -8.22 -23.04 4.08
N SER A 681 -7.28 -23.69 4.76
CA SER A 681 -6.86 -25.05 4.36
C SER A 681 -8.00 -26.07 4.43
N ASN A 682 -8.95 -25.96 5.39
CA ASN A 682 -10.10 -26.87 5.48
C ASN A 682 -11.23 -26.57 4.48
N LEU A 683 -11.19 -25.43 3.78
CA LEU A 683 -12.18 -25.03 2.78
C LEU A 683 -11.60 -25.16 1.36
N ILE A 684 -10.48 -24.50 1.12
CA ILE A 684 -9.86 -24.34 -0.19
C ILE A 684 -9.08 -25.61 -0.58
N GLY A 685 -8.40 -26.27 0.37
CA GLY A 685 -7.72 -27.55 0.08
C GLY A 685 -8.65 -28.58 -0.55
N PRO A 686 -9.78 -28.94 0.09
CA PRO A 686 -10.76 -29.85 -0.50
C PRO A 686 -11.44 -29.35 -1.78
N GLN A 687 -11.45 -28.04 -2.04
CA GLN A 687 -11.98 -27.48 -3.29
C GLN A 687 -11.00 -27.67 -4.46
N LEU A 688 -9.69 -27.63 -4.18
CA LEU A 688 -8.61 -27.77 -5.16
C LEU A 688 -8.24 -29.23 -5.45
N HIS A 689 -8.37 -30.11 -4.47
CA HIS A 689 -8.14 -31.56 -4.62
C HIS A 689 -9.32 -32.24 -5.32
#